data_AF-A0AAD7P215-F1
#
_entry.id   AF-A0AAD7P215-F1
#
_cell.length_a   1.000
_cell.length_b   1.000
_cell.length_c   1.000
_cell.angle_alpha   90.00
_cell.angle_beta   90.00
_cell.angle_gamma   90.00
#
_symmetry.space_group_name_H-M   'P 1'
#
loop_
_entity.id
_entity.type
_entity.pdbx_description
1 polymer ?
#
loop_
_entity_poly.entity_id
_entity_poly.type
_entity_poly.pdbx_seq_one_letter_code
_entity_poly.pdbx_strand_id
1 'polypeptide(L)'
;MGPSLLCLWRYSLVLTCLLTSTRAHSDAHRRQSVPTSLPGNWSSIGCYTDSNPRTLTGDSTTDVANMTVESCISFCSSGSFIYAGVEFMQECYCDNFIENSGVPAPISECNLACTGNPAESCGGADRLNIYWSGVPPPPLPSIPSSIGLWESLGCYSDNVDGRALPDGVNVEGQVTLESCTLACFSAGMPLAGAEFADQCFCGTAIGNGGAPEALSNCNMACAGNISEFCGGPNALTVYTYTGTDLPPPPTGGGGGGGGTGGVTAIATDLPSPWAYVGCFVDNAFGRVLSTEIDDVNLTMEVCVTDCAAQNFTIAGGEFGTQCFCGDELIEDATTAPNSDCNMACGGNATQACGAGNRLSVYSTSKNITILPVPVPQNSSISSWSYQGCLAEAVNGRVFPWEIDNTNNNSAPACLDQCAAFGYTAAGMEFGFQCFCGDVSDVTAAGVSLQPASDCDLPCSGDPLHLCGGGDRITYYVWTGPSYVWHTPEVTGHVVVPLIATLGVNNKVTFLEKSGTSEFANSTGAYELDLSLVSNFSATWRTMHVKSDVFCSGSVILPDIGARQLNVGGWSLDSTQGVRLYTPDGSPGVNGTNDWEENFEELHLQKQRWYPTAAVLPNGTVMVIGGETGSNGPPEPNVEILPTPAGGDTTVFLDWLNRTDPNNLYPFVFVLHSGNIFVVYYNEARIIDAATFETIQTMPNIPAAVNDFLGGRTYPMEGASVLFPQQAPYTDPVTVLVCGGSCPGAGIALDNCVSIQPEVENATWALERMPSPRVMPNLVPLPDGTFLILNGAVQGFAGFGLANDPNLGALLYDPSMPFNQRISILNTTIVARLYHSEAILLPDGRVLVSGSDPESPVQPEEFRIEVYIPPYLSQGLTQPSFTITNTDWAYNSQNTIIVTLHQGTTSTMKVSLIAATSSTHGNAMGARTLFPAFSCEGNTCTITAPPNAFVSPPGWHQLFILDGPTPSHSAWVRIGGDPAEIGNWPDFPDFTVPGV
;
A
#
# COMPACT_ATOMS: atom_id res chain seq x y z
N MET A 1 -68.16 -44.31 29.00
CA MET A 1 -67.70 -42.90 29.00
C MET A 1 -66.19 -42.96 28.91
N GLY A 2 -65.57 -43.14 27.75
CA GLY A 2 -65.84 -42.49 26.47
C GLY A 2 -64.54 -41.77 26.10
N PRO A 3 -63.59 -42.45 25.41
CA PRO A 3 -62.30 -41.89 25.00
C PRO A 3 -62.50 -40.89 23.85
N SER A 4 -61.52 -40.10 23.44
CA SER A 4 -60.64 -40.38 22.29
C SER A 4 -59.60 -39.25 22.22
N LEU A 5 -58.28 -39.51 22.17
CA LEU A 5 -57.53 -40.13 21.06
C LEU A 5 -57.82 -39.40 19.73
N LEU A 6 -56.83 -39.02 18.93
CA LEU A 6 -55.83 -39.82 18.22
C LEU A 6 -54.85 -38.80 17.59
N CYS A 7 -53.65 -39.10 17.14
CA CYS A 7 -52.71 -40.20 17.23
C CYS A 7 -51.40 -39.52 16.71
N LEU A 8 -50.23 -39.59 17.35
CA LEU A 8 -49.45 -40.79 17.62
C LEU A 8 -48.94 -41.38 16.28
N TRP A 9 -47.63 -41.70 16.28
CA TRP A 9 -46.87 -42.63 15.41
C TRP A 9 -46.00 -41.96 14.33
N ARG A 10 -44.69 -42.22 14.24
CA ARG A 10 -43.81 -43.16 14.97
C ARG A 10 -42.32 -42.81 14.69
N TYR A 11 -41.42 -42.86 15.68
CA TYR A 11 -40.48 -43.98 16.01
C TYR A 11 -39.55 -44.37 14.83
N SER A 12 -38.24 -44.58 14.95
CA SER A 12 -37.40 -44.82 16.13
C SER A 12 -35.95 -45.12 15.75
N LEU A 13 -35.04 -44.85 16.71
CA LEU A 13 -33.81 -45.58 17.07
C LEU A 13 -32.66 -45.61 16.03
N VAL A 14 -31.38 -45.44 16.38
CA VAL A 14 -30.61 -45.89 17.56
C VAL A 14 -29.48 -44.91 17.87
N LEU A 15 -29.31 -44.67 19.18
CA LEU A 15 -28.22 -43.98 19.86
C LEU A 15 -26.93 -44.82 19.86
N THR A 16 -25.79 -44.26 19.44
CA THR A 16 -24.48 -44.66 20.00
C THR A 16 -23.54 -43.45 20.06
N CYS A 17 -22.96 -43.24 21.25
CA CYS A 17 -21.83 -42.37 21.60
C CYS A 17 -21.90 -40.86 21.32
N LEU A 18 -22.04 -40.06 22.39
CA LEU A 18 -21.00 -39.15 22.89
C LEU A 18 -21.54 -38.33 24.08
N LEU A 19 -20.93 -38.55 25.25
CA LEU A 19 -20.87 -37.56 26.32
C LEU A 19 -19.82 -36.51 25.90
N THR A 20 -20.14 -35.22 25.95
CA THR A 20 -19.26 -34.18 26.52
C THR A 20 -19.93 -32.79 26.49
N SER A 21 -19.98 -32.19 27.69
CA SER A 21 -19.74 -30.78 28.03
C SER A 21 -20.25 -29.67 27.09
N THR A 22 -21.24 -28.93 27.59
CA THR A 22 -21.52 -27.53 27.23
C THR A 22 -20.27 -26.65 27.39
N ARG A 23 -19.86 -25.93 26.34
CA ARG A 23 -19.06 -24.69 26.43
C ARG A 23 -19.53 -23.70 25.36
N ALA A 24 -19.69 -22.46 25.77
CA ALA A 24 -19.91 -21.32 24.90
C ALA A 24 -18.75 -21.19 23.90
N HIS A 25 -19.07 -20.99 22.62
CA HIS A 25 -18.09 -20.55 21.62
C HIS A 25 -18.02 -19.03 21.66
N SER A 26 -17.00 -18.55 22.37
CA SER A 26 -16.36 -17.28 22.08
C SER A 26 -15.43 -17.49 20.90
N ASP A 27 -15.70 -16.89 19.74
CA ASP A 27 -14.69 -16.73 18.69
C ASP A 27 -13.77 -15.59 19.09
N ALA A 28 -12.89 -15.90 20.04
CA ALA A 28 -11.67 -15.15 20.23
C ALA A 28 -10.80 -15.44 19.00
N HIS A 29 -10.35 -14.39 18.29
CA HIS A 29 -9.14 -14.48 17.48
C HIS A 29 -8.10 -15.20 18.31
N ARG A 30 -7.79 -16.45 17.96
CA ARG A 30 -6.75 -17.18 18.66
C ARG A 30 -5.45 -16.49 18.25
N ARG A 31 -5.00 -15.53 19.05
CA ARG A 31 -3.65 -14.97 18.98
C ARG A 31 -2.73 -16.16 18.79
N GLN A 32 -1.98 -16.17 17.69
CA GLN A 32 -0.85 -17.08 17.55
C GLN A 32 -0.01 -16.88 18.80
N SER A 33 0.21 -17.95 19.53
CA SER A 33 0.84 -17.88 20.82
C SER A 33 1.90 -18.96 20.88
N VAL A 34 2.98 -18.65 21.58
CA VAL A 34 3.95 -19.65 21.98
C VAL A 34 3.19 -20.78 22.69
N PRO A 35 3.39 -22.06 22.32
CA PRO A 35 2.73 -23.19 22.97
C PRO A 35 2.85 -23.10 24.49
N THR A 36 1.73 -23.26 25.20
CA THR A 36 1.70 -23.18 26.67
C THR A 36 2.36 -24.38 27.35
N SER A 37 2.63 -25.45 26.61
CA SER A 37 3.38 -26.63 27.06
C SER A 37 4.39 -27.05 26.00
N LEU A 38 5.67 -26.85 26.27
CA LEU A 38 6.77 -27.28 25.41
C LEU A 38 7.32 -28.65 25.86
N PRO A 39 7.98 -29.41 24.97
CA PRO A 39 8.61 -30.67 25.35
C PRO A 39 9.70 -30.48 26.40
N GLY A 40 9.72 -31.29 27.47
CA GLY A 40 10.80 -31.28 28.47
C GLY A 40 10.93 -29.97 29.25
N ASN A 41 12.17 -29.46 29.38
CA ASN A 41 12.49 -28.21 30.09
C ASN A 41 12.60 -27.00 29.15
N TRP A 42 12.11 -27.12 27.91
CA TRP A 42 12.24 -26.06 26.92
C TRP A 42 11.32 -24.86 27.25
N SER A 43 11.81 -23.66 26.96
CA SER A 43 11.14 -22.38 27.19
C SER A 43 11.33 -21.48 25.98
N SER A 44 10.31 -20.74 25.57
CA SER A 44 10.50 -19.72 24.53
C SER A 44 11.28 -18.54 25.08
N ILE A 45 12.24 -18.07 24.29
CA ILE A 45 13.04 -16.89 24.60
C ILE A 45 12.72 -15.69 23.69
N GLY A 46 11.75 -15.86 22.79
CA GLY A 46 11.16 -14.78 21.98
C GLY A 46 11.55 -14.84 20.50
N CYS A 47 11.16 -13.79 19.79
CA CYS A 47 11.53 -13.58 18.40
C CYS A 47 12.95 -13.00 18.32
N TYR A 48 13.73 -13.44 17.36
CA TYR A 48 15.09 -12.98 17.10
C TYR A 48 15.22 -12.66 15.62
N THR A 49 16.05 -11.67 15.31
CA THR A 49 16.46 -11.42 13.93
C THR A 49 17.20 -12.63 13.38
N ASP A 50 16.91 -13.04 12.14
CA ASP A 50 17.74 -13.97 11.38
C ASP A 50 18.29 -13.25 10.14
N SER A 51 19.49 -13.59 9.70
CA SER A 51 20.14 -12.93 8.55
C SER A 51 21.14 -13.88 7.90
N ASN A 52 21.96 -13.41 6.95
CA ASN A 52 23.08 -14.18 6.43
C ASN A 52 24.40 -13.54 6.90
N PRO A 53 25.20 -14.19 7.78
CA PRO A 53 25.04 -15.57 8.30
C PRO A 53 23.91 -15.72 9.34
N ARG A 54 23.36 -16.94 9.45
CA ARG A 54 22.17 -17.23 10.28
C ARG A 54 22.43 -17.12 11.78
N THR A 55 21.38 -16.84 12.53
CA THR A 55 21.38 -16.75 14.00
C THR A 55 21.47 -18.13 14.67
N LEU A 56 20.97 -19.18 14.03
CA LEU A 56 21.19 -20.58 14.42
C LEU A 56 21.78 -21.32 13.23
N THR A 57 23.03 -21.79 13.37
CA THR A 57 23.86 -22.31 12.27
C THR A 57 24.14 -23.80 12.36
N GLY A 58 23.83 -24.44 13.48
CA GLY A 58 24.12 -25.85 13.75
C GLY A 58 23.46 -26.84 12.77
N ASP A 59 22.26 -27.31 13.09
CA ASP A 59 21.49 -28.25 12.23
C ASP A 59 20.18 -27.62 11.78
N SER A 60 19.63 -28.06 10.65
CA SER A 60 18.34 -27.53 10.16
C SER A 60 17.51 -28.57 9.39
N THR A 61 16.21 -28.32 9.31
CA THR A 61 15.26 -29.11 8.52
C THR A 61 14.06 -28.27 8.09
N THR A 62 13.39 -28.66 7.01
CA THR A 62 12.19 -27.99 6.50
C THR A 62 11.06 -29.01 6.34
N ASP A 63 9.86 -28.69 6.82
CA ASP A 63 8.64 -29.49 6.60
C ASP A 63 7.48 -28.57 6.16
N VAL A 64 7.20 -28.61 4.86
CA VAL A 64 6.18 -27.77 4.21
C VAL A 64 4.75 -28.09 4.62
N ALA A 65 4.50 -29.22 5.30
CA ALA A 65 3.15 -29.69 5.61
C ALA A 65 2.88 -29.87 7.11
N ASN A 66 3.89 -30.24 7.90
CA ASN A 66 3.69 -30.65 9.29
C ASN A 66 4.63 -29.95 10.29
N MET A 67 5.24 -28.81 9.95
CA MET A 67 6.11 -28.11 10.90
C MET A 67 5.31 -27.60 12.10
N THR A 68 5.74 -27.94 13.32
CA THR A 68 5.26 -27.36 14.58
C THR A 68 6.46 -26.96 15.45
N VAL A 69 6.21 -26.16 16.49
CA VAL A 69 7.25 -25.81 17.47
C VAL A 69 7.81 -27.07 18.14
N GLU A 70 6.95 -28.03 18.49
CA GLU A 70 7.35 -29.28 19.14
C GLU A 70 8.14 -30.19 18.20
N SER A 71 7.80 -30.24 16.91
CA SER A 71 8.57 -31.03 15.95
C SER A 71 9.97 -30.47 15.79
N CYS A 72 10.11 -29.13 15.76
CA CYS A 72 11.42 -28.48 15.71
C CYS A 72 12.24 -28.70 16.99
N ILE A 73 11.65 -28.50 18.17
CA ILE A 73 12.31 -28.79 19.45
C ILE A 73 12.74 -30.26 19.54
N SER A 74 11.91 -31.19 19.08
CA SER A 74 12.24 -32.63 19.10
C SER A 74 13.41 -32.95 18.18
N PHE A 75 13.47 -32.33 17.00
CA PHE A 75 14.58 -32.45 16.06
C PHE A 75 15.88 -31.95 16.70
N CYS A 76 15.90 -30.70 17.20
CA CYS A 76 17.08 -30.12 17.83
C CYS A 76 17.52 -30.87 19.10
N SER A 77 16.57 -31.30 19.94
CA SER A 77 16.89 -32.08 21.14
C SER A 77 17.48 -33.45 20.80
N SER A 78 17.12 -34.05 19.66
CA SER A 78 17.70 -35.32 19.22
C SER A 78 19.15 -35.16 18.73
N GLY A 79 19.49 -33.99 18.20
CA GLY A 79 20.85 -33.56 17.85
C GLY A 79 21.68 -33.08 19.05
N SER A 80 21.16 -33.15 20.28
CA SER A 80 21.80 -32.62 21.50
C SER A 80 22.04 -31.09 21.49
N PHE A 81 21.23 -30.34 20.73
CA PHE A 81 21.26 -28.87 20.72
C PHE A 81 20.42 -28.28 21.85
N ILE A 82 20.82 -27.12 22.37
CA ILE A 82 20.12 -26.44 23.47
C ILE A 82 19.19 -25.31 23.00
N TYR A 83 19.30 -24.85 21.75
CA TYR A 83 18.41 -23.91 21.08
C TYR A 83 17.73 -24.54 19.86
N ALA A 84 16.49 -24.12 19.62
CA ALA A 84 15.67 -24.50 18.48
C ALA A 84 14.91 -23.25 18.02
N GLY A 85 14.92 -22.95 16.73
CA GLY A 85 14.26 -21.79 16.14
C GLY A 85 13.44 -22.19 14.94
N VAL A 86 12.21 -21.68 14.86
CA VAL A 86 11.33 -21.88 13.72
C VAL A 86 11.20 -20.59 12.91
N GLU A 87 11.25 -20.71 11.58
CA GLU A 87 11.21 -19.58 10.64
C GLU A 87 10.29 -19.87 9.45
N PHE A 88 9.74 -18.81 8.86
CA PHE A 88 9.02 -18.83 7.59
C PHE A 88 7.95 -19.93 7.47
N MET A 89 7.20 -20.18 8.55
CA MET A 89 6.11 -21.18 8.66
C MET A 89 6.56 -22.64 8.71
N GLN A 90 7.68 -23.00 8.08
CA GLN A 90 8.01 -24.38 7.71
C GLN A 90 9.45 -24.79 7.99
N GLU A 91 10.30 -23.89 8.46
CA GLU A 91 11.73 -24.10 8.64
C GLU A 91 12.07 -24.24 10.13
N CYS A 92 13.07 -25.07 10.42
CA CYS A 92 13.58 -25.33 11.76
C CYS A 92 15.11 -25.32 11.77
N TYR A 93 15.69 -24.62 12.73
CA TYR A 93 17.13 -24.44 12.91
C TYR A 93 17.53 -24.73 14.37
N CYS A 94 18.71 -25.30 14.58
CA CYS A 94 19.20 -25.79 15.86
C CYS A 94 20.60 -25.27 16.13
N ASP A 95 20.90 -24.93 17.38
CA ASP A 95 22.25 -24.56 17.78
C ASP A 95 22.47 -24.71 19.29
N ASN A 96 23.72 -24.60 19.74
CA ASN A 96 24.08 -24.48 21.15
C ASN A 96 24.39 -23.03 21.57
N PHE A 97 24.46 -22.12 20.61
CA PHE A 97 24.67 -20.70 20.81
C PHE A 97 23.70 -19.87 19.95
N ILE A 98 23.48 -18.60 20.31
CA ILE A 98 22.81 -17.65 19.43
C ILE A 98 23.93 -16.90 18.71
N GLU A 99 24.13 -17.23 17.44
CA GLU A 99 25.24 -16.76 16.62
C GLU A 99 24.92 -15.42 15.93
N ASN A 100 25.93 -14.83 15.28
CA ASN A 100 25.85 -13.61 14.46
C ASN A 100 25.13 -12.41 15.13
N SER A 101 25.24 -12.29 16.46
CA SER A 101 24.55 -11.23 17.20
C SER A 101 23.03 -11.20 16.99
N GLY A 102 22.38 -12.36 16.78
CA GLY A 102 20.92 -12.43 16.75
C GLY A 102 20.32 -11.71 17.96
N VAL A 103 19.65 -10.59 17.71
CA VAL A 103 19.10 -9.74 18.77
C VAL A 103 17.61 -10.04 18.96
N PRO A 104 17.08 -9.89 20.18
CA PRO A 104 15.65 -9.98 20.39
C PRO A 104 14.89 -8.99 19.51
N ALA A 105 13.99 -9.50 18.68
CA ALA A 105 13.05 -8.74 17.88
C ALA A 105 11.67 -8.69 18.57
N PRO A 106 10.82 -7.71 18.24
CA PRO A 106 9.42 -7.72 18.67
C PRO A 106 8.73 -9.04 18.31
N ILE A 107 8.04 -9.65 19.27
CA ILE A 107 7.34 -10.93 19.06
C ILE A 107 6.29 -10.87 17.94
N SER A 108 5.81 -9.66 17.60
CA SER A 108 4.91 -9.40 16.47
C SER A 108 5.53 -9.61 15.09
N GLU A 109 6.87 -9.66 15.00
CA GLU A 109 7.58 -9.93 13.73
C GLU A 109 7.76 -11.44 13.49
N CYS A 110 7.59 -12.26 14.52
CA CYS A 110 7.41 -13.70 14.39
C CYS A 110 5.91 -14.03 14.35
N ASN A 111 5.22 -13.65 13.28
CA ASN A 111 3.76 -13.73 13.15
C ASN A 111 3.26 -14.77 12.13
N LEU A 112 4.16 -15.52 11.51
CA LEU A 112 3.78 -16.54 10.55
C LEU A 112 3.33 -17.82 11.26
N ALA A 113 2.24 -18.41 10.78
CA ALA A 113 1.66 -19.61 11.38
C ALA A 113 2.44 -20.86 10.97
N CYS A 114 2.67 -21.79 11.90
CA CYS A 114 3.31 -23.07 11.57
C CYS A 114 2.46 -23.90 10.59
N THR A 115 3.08 -24.52 9.59
CA THR A 115 2.37 -25.34 8.57
C THR A 115 1.65 -26.54 9.16
N GLY A 116 2.18 -27.14 10.22
CA GLY A 116 1.60 -28.28 10.94
C GLY A 116 0.69 -27.90 12.12
N ASN A 117 0.74 -26.65 12.60
CA ASN A 117 -0.16 -26.16 13.64
C ASN A 117 -0.40 -24.64 13.54
N PRO A 118 -1.50 -24.19 12.91
CA PRO A 118 -1.74 -22.76 12.67
C PRO A 118 -2.02 -21.93 13.94
N ALA A 119 -2.14 -22.58 15.11
CA ALA A 119 -2.27 -21.89 16.40
C ALA A 119 -0.91 -21.44 16.98
N GLU A 120 0.20 -21.90 16.40
CA GLU A 120 1.56 -21.62 16.84
C GLU A 120 2.26 -20.64 15.90
N SER A 121 3.21 -19.88 16.44
CA SER A 121 4.06 -18.96 15.66
C SER A 121 5.35 -19.68 15.24
N CYS A 122 5.59 -19.75 13.94
CA CYS A 122 6.79 -20.28 13.30
C CYS A 122 7.59 -19.17 12.61
N GLY A 123 7.95 -18.15 13.38
CA GLY A 123 8.83 -17.08 12.93
C GLY A 123 8.19 -16.09 11.95
N GLY A 124 9.02 -15.47 11.11
CA GLY A 124 8.68 -14.46 10.10
C GLY A 124 9.63 -14.57 8.91
N ALA A 125 9.60 -13.62 7.98
CA ALA A 125 10.69 -13.48 7.01
C ALA A 125 11.90 -12.87 7.73
N ASP A 126 13.05 -13.54 7.70
CA ASP A 126 14.28 -13.15 8.41
C ASP A 126 14.07 -13.00 9.93
N ARG A 127 13.21 -13.84 10.51
CA ARG A 127 12.80 -13.80 11.92
C ARG A 127 12.61 -15.21 12.48
N LEU A 128 13.47 -15.57 13.41
CA LEU A 128 13.42 -16.85 14.13
C LEU A 128 12.67 -16.71 15.45
N ASN A 129 11.65 -17.53 15.66
CA ASN A 129 11.07 -17.68 17.00
C ASN A 129 11.85 -18.77 17.76
N ILE A 130 12.63 -18.39 18.77
CA ILE A 130 13.63 -19.25 19.42
C ILE A 130 13.17 -19.80 20.77
N TYR A 131 13.55 -21.05 21.01
CA TYR A 131 13.28 -21.86 22.19
C TYR A 131 14.58 -22.37 22.79
N TRP A 132 14.65 -22.45 24.12
CA TRP A 132 15.83 -22.82 24.89
C TRP A 132 15.52 -23.94 25.88
N SER A 133 16.35 -24.98 25.91
CA SER A 133 16.19 -26.19 26.72
C SER A 133 16.34 -26.03 28.25
N GLY A 134 16.75 -24.84 28.72
CA GLY A 134 17.07 -24.59 30.13
C GLY A 134 18.44 -25.12 30.58
N VAL A 135 19.15 -25.83 29.70
CA VAL A 135 20.55 -26.20 29.91
C VAL A 135 21.40 -24.95 29.67
N PRO A 136 22.21 -24.49 30.63
CA PRO A 136 23.08 -23.34 30.42
C PRO A 136 23.96 -23.61 29.19
N PRO A 137 24.15 -22.61 28.31
CA PRO A 137 25.04 -22.76 27.18
C PRO A 137 26.41 -23.27 27.66
N PRO A 138 27.09 -24.11 26.87
CA PRO A 138 28.47 -24.47 27.17
C PRO A 138 29.26 -23.18 27.45
N PRO A 139 30.24 -23.19 28.37
CA PRO A 139 31.11 -22.03 28.54
C PRO A 139 31.60 -21.61 27.16
N LEU A 140 31.45 -20.32 26.85
CA LEU A 140 31.82 -19.77 25.54
C LEU A 140 33.19 -20.30 25.16
N PRO A 141 33.39 -20.66 23.88
CA PRO A 141 34.69 -21.08 23.44
C PRO A 141 35.71 -20.03 23.87
N SER A 142 36.86 -20.50 24.33
CA SER A 142 37.91 -19.60 24.80
C SER A 142 39.21 -20.00 24.16
N ILE A 143 40.19 -19.10 24.20
CA ILE A 143 41.56 -19.46 23.85
C ILE A 143 42.22 -19.84 25.19
N PRO A 144 42.54 -21.13 25.43
CA PRO A 144 43.27 -21.54 26.62
C PRO A 144 44.54 -20.71 26.81
N SER A 145 44.83 -20.27 28.03
CA SER A 145 46.06 -19.50 28.28
C SER A 145 47.33 -20.33 28.06
N SER A 146 47.23 -21.66 28.11
CA SER A 146 48.35 -22.58 27.89
C SER A 146 47.88 -23.99 27.53
N ILE A 147 48.63 -24.69 26.68
CA ILE A 147 48.46 -26.10 26.31
C ILE A 147 49.78 -26.82 26.55
N GLY A 148 49.92 -27.48 27.70
CA GLY A 148 51.20 -28.09 28.09
C GLY A 148 52.33 -27.06 28.19
N LEU A 149 53.37 -27.20 27.35
CA LEU A 149 54.50 -26.26 27.24
C LEU A 149 54.27 -25.18 26.16
N TRP A 150 53.05 -25.02 25.68
CA TRP A 150 52.67 -23.97 24.74
C TRP A 150 51.90 -22.88 25.48
N GLU A 151 52.36 -21.63 25.39
CA GLU A 151 51.68 -20.46 25.94
C GLU A 151 50.93 -19.73 24.85
N SER A 152 49.69 -19.32 25.12
CA SER A 152 48.91 -18.57 24.13
C SER A 152 49.47 -17.16 23.97
N LEU A 153 49.62 -16.75 22.71
CA LEU A 153 49.88 -15.36 22.35
C LEU A 153 48.58 -14.59 22.08
N GLY A 154 47.44 -15.28 22.00
CA GLY A 154 46.13 -14.70 21.70
C GLY A 154 45.78 -14.79 20.22
N CYS A 155 44.86 -13.91 19.79
CA CYS A 155 44.44 -13.82 18.40
C CYS A 155 45.43 -12.96 17.60
N TYR A 156 45.81 -13.42 16.42
CA TYR A 156 46.68 -12.69 15.49
C TYR A 156 46.02 -12.59 14.14
N SER A 157 46.17 -11.43 13.50
CA SER A 157 45.77 -11.25 12.11
C SER A 157 46.53 -12.22 11.23
N ASP A 158 45.83 -12.92 10.36
CA ASP A 158 46.40 -13.73 9.29
C ASP A 158 45.99 -13.15 7.93
N ASN A 159 46.64 -13.60 6.87
CA ASN A 159 46.26 -13.20 5.53
C ASN A 159 46.46 -14.38 4.58
N VAL A 160 45.41 -14.69 3.80
CA VAL A 160 45.44 -15.74 2.78
C VAL A 160 46.55 -15.57 1.72
N ASP A 161 47.14 -14.37 1.68
CA ASP A 161 48.10 -13.90 0.68
C ASP A 161 49.54 -13.91 1.18
N GLY A 162 49.67 -13.88 2.51
CA GLY A 162 50.92 -13.85 3.23
C GLY A 162 50.65 -14.33 4.64
N ARG A 163 50.66 -15.66 4.83
CA ARG A 163 50.32 -16.23 6.14
C ARG A 163 51.26 -15.73 7.23
N ALA A 164 50.70 -15.34 8.36
CA ALA A 164 51.43 -14.97 9.55
C ALA A 164 52.25 -16.15 10.09
N LEU A 165 51.75 -17.37 9.92
CA LEU A 165 52.49 -18.63 10.08
C LEU A 165 52.54 -19.37 8.74
N PRO A 166 53.70 -19.42 8.06
CA PRO A 166 53.78 -19.82 6.65
C PRO A 166 53.63 -21.33 6.41
N ASP A 167 53.84 -22.18 7.42
CA ASP A 167 53.93 -23.62 7.24
C ASP A 167 52.62 -24.31 7.63
N GLY A 168 51.70 -24.49 6.68
CA GLY A 168 50.49 -25.28 6.89
C GLY A 168 50.81 -26.76 7.19
N VAL A 169 50.19 -27.33 8.22
CA VAL A 169 50.37 -28.74 8.60
C VAL A 169 49.05 -29.47 8.69
N ASN A 170 49.05 -30.72 8.25
CA ASN A 170 47.89 -31.61 8.37
C ASN A 170 47.89 -32.28 9.74
N VAL A 171 46.74 -32.32 10.40
CA VAL A 171 46.52 -33.10 11.62
C VAL A 171 45.66 -34.33 11.32
N GLU A 172 45.86 -35.41 12.08
CA GLU A 172 45.06 -36.63 11.94
C GLU A 172 43.76 -36.49 12.75
N GLY A 173 42.61 -36.49 12.06
CA GLY A 173 41.30 -36.28 12.68
C GLY A 173 40.84 -34.82 12.60
N GLN A 174 39.88 -34.43 13.44
CA GLN A 174 39.39 -33.06 13.51
C GLN A 174 40.36 -32.17 14.30
N VAL A 175 40.54 -30.93 13.85
CA VAL A 175 41.51 -30.01 14.44
C VAL A 175 41.09 -29.55 15.84
N THR A 176 41.99 -29.72 16.80
CA THR A 176 41.99 -29.05 18.11
C THR A 176 43.27 -28.25 18.29
N LEU A 177 43.29 -27.30 19.24
CA LEU A 177 44.50 -26.56 19.55
C LEU A 177 45.63 -27.48 20.06
N GLU A 178 45.30 -28.57 20.76
CA GLU A 178 46.27 -29.62 21.15
C GLU A 178 46.82 -30.37 19.94
N SER A 179 45.97 -30.75 18.98
CA SER A 179 46.45 -31.43 17.78
C SER A 179 47.35 -30.53 16.93
N CYS A 180 47.05 -29.23 16.88
CA CYS A 180 47.79 -28.26 16.09
C CYS A 180 49.15 -27.95 16.73
N THR A 181 49.17 -27.69 18.04
CA THR A 181 50.42 -27.50 18.79
C THR A 181 51.30 -28.77 18.78
N LEU A 182 50.70 -29.97 18.83
CA LEU A 182 51.44 -31.24 18.70
C LEU A 182 52.04 -31.44 17.29
N ALA A 183 51.31 -31.08 16.24
CA ALA A 183 51.80 -31.16 14.86
C ALA A 183 52.97 -30.19 14.64
N CYS A 184 52.86 -28.95 15.11
CA CYS A 184 53.95 -27.97 15.03
C CYS A 184 55.15 -28.36 15.90
N PHE A 185 54.91 -28.93 17.09
CA PHE A 185 55.97 -29.53 17.90
C PHE A 185 56.73 -30.61 17.11
N SER A 186 55.99 -31.52 16.47
CA SER A 186 56.56 -32.62 15.67
C SER A 186 57.30 -32.13 14.42
N ALA A 187 56.89 -30.99 13.87
CA ALA A 187 57.55 -30.29 12.77
C ALA A 187 58.78 -29.48 13.21
N GLY A 188 59.08 -29.42 14.51
CA GLY A 188 60.22 -28.67 15.05
C GLY A 188 60.04 -27.15 15.00
N MET A 189 58.80 -26.66 14.93
CA MET A 189 58.47 -25.24 14.82
C MET A 189 58.04 -24.68 16.18
N PRO A 190 58.56 -23.53 16.63
CA PRO A 190 58.25 -22.95 17.95
C PRO A 190 56.95 -22.15 18.02
N LEU A 191 56.26 -21.93 16.90
CA LEU A 191 54.94 -21.29 16.84
C LEU A 191 53.94 -22.21 16.16
N ALA A 192 52.72 -22.22 16.70
CA ALA A 192 51.56 -22.92 16.17
C ALA A 192 50.38 -21.96 16.13
N GLY A 193 49.54 -22.06 15.11
CA GLY A 193 48.32 -21.28 15.01
C GLY A 193 47.23 -22.07 14.30
N ALA A 194 46.00 -21.97 14.81
CA ALA A 194 44.84 -22.57 14.17
C ALA A 194 43.97 -21.49 13.54
N GLU A 195 43.47 -21.75 12.33
CA GLU A 195 42.64 -20.83 11.54
C GLU A 195 41.38 -21.56 11.05
N PHE A 196 40.31 -20.80 10.81
CA PHE A 196 39.13 -21.24 10.08
C PHE A 196 38.48 -22.53 10.60
N ALA A 197 38.47 -22.73 11.92
CA ALA A 197 37.98 -23.92 12.64
C ALA A 197 38.77 -25.23 12.40
N ASP A 198 39.32 -25.45 11.21
CA ASP A 198 39.85 -26.74 10.78
C ASP A 198 41.25 -26.70 10.14
N GLN A 199 41.97 -25.58 10.26
CA GLN A 199 43.30 -25.43 9.69
C GLN A 199 44.36 -25.24 10.76
N CYS A 200 45.57 -25.71 10.48
CA CYS A 200 46.72 -25.57 11.37
C CYS A 200 47.96 -25.10 10.61
N PHE A 201 48.62 -24.10 11.17
CA PHE A 201 49.81 -23.46 10.62
C PHE A 201 50.91 -23.38 11.67
N CYS A 202 52.16 -23.48 11.22
CA CYS A 202 53.35 -23.44 12.05
C CYS A 202 54.32 -22.38 11.56
N GLY A 203 55.26 -21.99 12.41
CA GLY A 203 56.35 -21.11 11.99
C GLY A 203 57.46 -20.95 13.02
N THR A 204 58.55 -20.34 12.59
CA THR A 204 59.68 -19.96 13.47
C THR A 204 59.60 -18.54 13.99
N ALA A 205 58.79 -17.70 13.34
CA ALA A 205 58.46 -16.34 13.74
C ALA A 205 57.12 -15.96 13.12
N ILE A 206 56.45 -14.95 13.68
CA ILE A 206 55.28 -14.34 13.05
C ILE A 206 55.76 -13.50 11.86
N GLY A 207 55.30 -13.83 10.67
CA GLY A 207 55.67 -13.21 9.39
C GLY A 207 54.57 -12.34 8.79
N ASN A 208 54.84 -11.76 7.62
CA ASN A 208 53.83 -11.18 6.72
C ASN A 208 52.83 -10.18 7.35
N GLY A 209 53.26 -9.43 8.36
CA GLY A 209 52.42 -8.41 9.00
C GLY A 209 51.47 -8.94 10.07
N GLY A 210 51.54 -10.24 10.40
CA GLY A 210 50.78 -10.82 11.50
C GLY A 210 51.04 -10.07 12.81
N ALA A 211 49.98 -9.56 13.41
CA ALA A 211 50.04 -8.78 14.63
C ALA A 211 48.89 -9.20 15.57
N PRO A 212 49.02 -8.96 16.89
CA PRO A 212 47.92 -9.20 17.81
C PRO A 212 46.67 -8.45 17.35
N GLU A 213 45.55 -9.15 17.29
CA GLU A 213 44.25 -8.62 16.88
C GLU A 213 43.20 -8.85 17.95
N ALA A 214 42.02 -8.25 17.77
CA ALA A 214 40.90 -8.42 18.68
C ALA A 214 40.52 -9.91 18.79
N LEU A 215 40.32 -10.38 20.03
CA LEU A 215 39.87 -11.76 20.29
C LEU A 215 38.55 -12.11 19.59
N SER A 216 37.73 -11.11 19.26
CA SER A 216 36.49 -11.27 18.49
C SER A 216 36.71 -11.76 17.05
N ASN A 217 37.92 -11.64 16.51
CA ASN A 217 38.23 -12.07 15.14
C ASN A 217 38.67 -13.54 15.11
N CYS A 218 39.07 -14.10 16.26
CA CYS A 218 39.26 -15.53 16.45
C CYS A 218 38.00 -16.15 17.06
N ASN A 219 36.92 -16.18 16.28
CA ASN A 219 35.57 -16.53 16.71
C ASN A 219 35.04 -17.88 16.17
N MET A 220 35.87 -18.66 15.48
CA MET A 220 35.48 -19.96 14.94
C MET A 220 35.89 -21.08 15.90
N ALA A 221 34.91 -21.84 16.38
CA ALA A 221 35.16 -22.97 17.27
C ALA A 221 35.94 -24.08 16.56
N CYS A 222 36.87 -24.74 17.26
CA CYS A 222 37.66 -25.81 16.68
C CYS A 222 36.78 -26.98 16.23
N ALA A 223 37.01 -27.50 15.03
CA ALA A 223 36.26 -28.62 14.46
C ALA A 223 36.28 -29.88 15.35
N GLY A 224 37.36 -30.10 16.11
CA GLY A 224 37.52 -31.23 17.04
C GLY A 224 37.29 -30.91 18.52
N ASN A 225 37.16 -29.63 18.89
CA ASN A 225 36.90 -29.20 20.26
C ASN A 225 36.15 -27.85 20.29
N ILE A 226 34.82 -27.93 20.24
CA ILE A 226 33.97 -26.74 20.17
C ILE A 226 34.03 -25.82 21.40
N SER A 227 34.74 -26.20 22.48
CA SER A 227 34.95 -25.35 23.66
C SER A 227 36.16 -24.41 23.52
N GLU A 228 36.82 -24.41 22.36
CA GLU A 228 38.01 -23.61 22.07
C GLU A 228 37.89 -22.91 20.71
N PHE A 229 38.51 -21.73 20.58
CA PHE A 229 38.58 -21.02 19.31
C PHE A 229 39.82 -21.40 18.50
N CYS A 230 39.61 -21.90 17.29
CA CYS A 230 40.64 -22.20 16.28
C CYS A 230 40.62 -21.12 15.19
N GLY A 231 40.89 -19.88 15.62
CA GLY A 231 40.97 -18.72 14.74
C GLY A 231 39.62 -18.22 14.23
N GLY A 232 39.64 -17.52 13.12
CA GLY A 232 38.50 -17.02 12.35
C GLY A 232 38.94 -16.70 10.92
N PRO A 233 38.08 -16.11 10.08
CA PRO A 233 38.47 -15.73 8.72
C PRO A 233 39.62 -14.72 8.74
N ASN A 234 40.80 -15.10 8.23
CA ASN A 234 42.03 -14.29 8.28
C ASN A 234 42.51 -13.99 9.71
N ALA A 235 42.30 -14.89 10.67
CA ALA A 235 42.72 -14.70 12.05
C ALA A 235 43.16 -16.02 12.71
N LEU A 236 44.37 -16.06 13.25
CA LEU A 236 44.97 -17.23 13.90
C LEU A 236 44.85 -17.15 15.43
N THR A 237 44.42 -18.23 16.05
CA THR A 237 44.70 -18.45 17.48
C THR A 237 46.13 -18.95 17.63
N VAL A 238 47.07 -18.13 18.12
CA VAL A 238 48.50 -18.43 18.12
C VAL A 238 49.03 -18.86 19.49
N TYR A 239 49.94 -19.83 19.47
CA TYR A 239 50.69 -20.33 20.61
C TYR A 239 52.20 -20.33 20.35
N THR A 240 52.98 -20.10 21.42
CA THR A 240 54.44 -20.20 21.41
C THR A 240 54.92 -21.29 22.36
N TYR A 241 55.91 -22.06 21.92
CA TYR A 241 56.50 -23.11 22.73
C TYR A 241 57.54 -22.56 23.71
N THR A 242 57.42 -22.91 24.99
CA THR A 242 58.31 -22.43 26.06
C THR A 242 59.29 -23.48 26.57
N GLY A 243 59.21 -24.72 26.08
CA GLY A 243 60.16 -25.79 26.39
C GLY A 243 61.51 -25.65 25.66
N THR A 244 62.49 -26.47 26.04
CA THR A 244 63.85 -26.45 25.46
C THR A 244 64.16 -27.65 24.55
N ASP A 245 63.17 -28.50 24.32
CA ASP A 245 63.27 -29.82 23.70
C ASP A 245 62.55 -29.94 22.35
N LEU A 246 62.37 -28.83 21.63
CA LEU A 246 61.86 -28.86 20.26
C LEU A 246 62.75 -29.77 19.38
N PRO A 247 62.16 -30.73 18.65
CA PRO A 247 62.91 -31.54 17.71
C PRO A 247 63.44 -30.67 16.56
N PRO A 248 64.60 -31.00 15.95
CA PRO A 248 65.12 -30.26 14.81
C PRO A 248 64.16 -30.36 13.61
N PRO A 249 63.88 -29.26 12.88
CA PRO A 249 62.90 -29.23 11.82
C PRO A 249 63.22 -30.24 10.69
N PRO A 250 62.24 -30.97 10.15
CA PRO A 250 62.46 -31.90 9.04
C PRO A 250 62.93 -31.17 7.79
N THR A 251 64.08 -31.55 7.25
CA THR A 251 64.51 -31.08 5.94
C THR A 251 63.69 -31.77 4.84
N GLY A 252 62.64 -31.11 4.36
CA GLY A 252 62.06 -31.36 3.03
C GLY A 252 60.56 -31.67 3.00
N GLY A 253 59.80 -30.80 2.32
CA GLY A 253 58.45 -31.09 1.85
C GLY A 253 57.46 -29.92 1.80
N GLY A 254 57.86 -28.73 1.32
CA GLY A 254 56.96 -27.59 1.12
C GLY A 254 56.27 -27.63 -0.25
N GLY A 255 54.95 -27.43 -0.26
CA GLY A 255 54.11 -27.38 -1.46
C GLY A 255 53.50 -25.99 -1.68
N GLY A 256 54.08 -25.23 -2.63
CA GLY A 256 53.49 -24.10 -3.37
C GLY A 256 53.40 -22.77 -2.61
N GLY A 257 53.90 -21.63 -3.07
CA GLY A 257 54.58 -21.31 -4.33
C GLY A 257 54.88 -19.81 -4.41
N GLY A 258 55.66 -19.26 -3.47
CA GLY A 258 56.20 -17.90 -3.55
C GLY A 258 57.53 -17.89 -4.31
N GLY A 259 57.47 -17.90 -5.64
CA GLY A 259 58.64 -17.76 -6.49
C GLY A 259 59.31 -16.41 -6.30
N THR A 260 60.56 -16.40 -5.84
CA THR A 260 61.44 -15.22 -5.80
C THR A 260 61.99 -14.83 -7.19
N GLY A 261 61.21 -15.06 -8.26
CA GLY A 261 61.53 -14.61 -9.60
C GLY A 261 60.61 -13.46 -9.94
N GLY A 262 61.10 -12.22 -9.93
CA GLY A 262 60.31 -11.06 -10.31
C GLY A 262 59.66 -11.28 -11.68
N VAL A 263 58.35 -11.47 -11.70
CA VAL A 263 57.56 -11.59 -12.92
C VAL A 263 57.18 -10.17 -13.32
N THR A 264 57.93 -9.57 -14.25
CA THR A 264 57.57 -8.29 -14.90
C THR A 264 57.06 -8.48 -16.34
N ALA A 265 56.74 -9.73 -16.72
CA ALA A 265 56.25 -10.01 -18.05
C ALA A 265 54.78 -9.58 -18.16
N ILE A 266 54.58 -8.52 -18.93
CA ILE A 266 53.29 -7.99 -19.33
C ILE A 266 52.69 -8.92 -20.39
N ALA A 267 51.39 -9.18 -20.34
CA ALA A 267 50.70 -9.95 -21.37
C ALA A 267 50.83 -9.22 -22.73
N THR A 268 51.39 -9.90 -23.74
CA THR A 268 51.60 -9.33 -25.08
C THR A 268 50.59 -9.84 -26.13
N ASP A 269 49.91 -10.94 -25.85
CA ASP A 269 49.02 -11.64 -26.80
C ASP A 269 47.53 -11.34 -26.50
N LEU A 270 47.20 -10.06 -26.34
CA LEU A 270 45.84 -9.60 -26.02
C LEU A 270 44.97 -9.42 -27.27
N PRO A 271 43.63 -9.56 -27.17
CA PRO A 271 42.73 -9.22 -28.25
C PRO A 271 42.83 -7.73 -28.60
N SER A 272 43.08 -7.39 -29.86
CA SER A 272 43.04 -6.00 -30.34
C SER A 272 41.67 -5.38 -30.01
N PRO A 273 41.59 -4.16 -29.45
CA PRO A 273 42.65 -3.13 -29.32
C PRO A 273 43.33 -3.04 -27.95
N TRP A 274 43.19 -4.04 -27.08
CA TRP A 274 43.66 -3.96 -25.69
C TRP A 274 45.19 -3.91 -25.57
N ALA A 275 45.68 -3.06 -24.67
CA ALA A 275 47.10 -2.90 -24.37
C ALA A 275 47.31 -2.61 -22.88
N TYR A 276 48.48 -3.01 -22.37
CA TYR A 276 48.90 -2.64 -21.02
C TYR A 276 49.11 -1.12 -20.90
N VAL A 277 48.57 -0.54 -19.85
CA VAL A 277 48.66 0.90 -19.58
C VAL A 277 49.65 1.20 -18.46
N GLY A 278 49.62 0.42 -17.38
CA GLY A 278 50.57 0.60 -16.29
C GLY A 278 50.15 -0.11 -15.02
N CYS A 279 51.02 -0.02 -14.01
CA CYS A 279 50.71 -0.43 -12.65
C CYS A 279 50.11 0.76 -11.88
N PHE A 280 48.95 0.59 -11.25
CA PHE A 280 48.27 1.63 -10.49
C PHE A 280 48.20 1.26 -9.00
N VAL A 281 48.25 2.27 -8.13
CA VAL A 281 48.01 2.10 -6.69
C VAL A 281 46.51 1.96 -6.48
N ASP A 282 46.08 0.82 -5.94
CA ASP A 282 44.69 0.62 -5.55
C ASP A 282 44.49 0.88 -4.04
N ASN A 283 43.26 1.21 -3.64
CA ASN A 283 42.87 1.46 -2.24
C ASN A 283 43.57 2.63 -1.54
N ALA A 284 44.07 3.62 -2.30
CA ALA A 284 44.67 4.84 -1.71
C ALA A 284 43.62 5.78 -1.09
N PHE A 285 42.50 5.95 -1.80
CA PHE A 285 41.30 6.68 -1.34
C PHE A 285 40.00 5.88 -1.53
N GLY A 286 40.11 4.66 -2.06
CA GLY A 286 39.01 3.74 -2.38
C GLY A 286 39.44 2.79 -3.52
N ARG A 287 38.54 1.88 -3.93
CA ARG A 287 38.80 0.98 -5.08
C ARG A 287 38.80 1.78 -6.37
N VAL A 288 39.82 1.59 -7.19
CA VAL A 288 40.04 2.35 -8.43
C VAL A 288 39.23 1.80 -9.62
N LEU A 289 38.78 0.55 -9.56
CA LEU A 289 37.85 -0.09 -10.49
C LEU A 289 36.75 -0.79 -9.68
N SER A 290 35.49 -0.58 -10.03
CA SER A 290 34.34 -0.91 -9.18
C SER A 290 33.70 -2.28 -9.44
N THR A 291 34.01 -2.94 -10.55
CA THR A 291 33.40 -4.23 -10.92
C THR A 291 34.43 -5.35 -10.81
N GLU A 292 34.16 -6.38 -10.02
CA GLU A 292 35.07 -7.52 -9.75
C GLU A 292 34.55 -8.83 -10.35
N ILE A 293 35.43 -9.63 -10.96
CA ILE A 293 35.15 -10.88 -11.67
C ILE A 293 36.31 -11.88 -11.44
N ASP A 294 36.34 -12.55 -10.29
CA ASP A 294 37.50 -13.36 -9.91
C ASP A 294 37.59 -14.71 -10.64
N ASP A 295 38.82 -15.17 -10.91
CA ASP A 295 39.14 -16.50 -11.45
C ASP A 295 40.42 -17.07 -10.81
N VAL A 296 40.31 -18.25 -10.21
CA VAL A 296 41.47 -18.95 -9.62
C VAL A 296 42.54 -19.34 -10.65
N ASN A 297 42.18 -19.44 -11.93
CA ASN A 297 43.09 -19.66 -13.06
C ASN A 297 43.26 -18.39 -13.91
N LEU A 298 43.18 -17.21 -13.31
CA LEU A 298 43.25 -15.94 -14.02
C LEU A 298 44.46 -15.85 -14.95
N THR A 299 44.24 -15.35 -16.17
CA THR A 299 45.27 -14.72 -17.00
C THR A 299 44.76 -13.35 -17.44
N MET A 300 45.66 -12.44 -17.83
CA MET A 300 45.22 -11.11 -18.27
C MET A 300 44.43 -11.16 -19.58
N GLU A 301 44.62 -12.19 -20.41
CA GLU A 301 43.78 -12.44 -21.59
C GLU A 301 42.34 -12.80 -21.20
N VAL A 302 42.16 -13.62 -20.15
CA VAL A 302 40.84 -13.98 -19.61
C VAL A 302 40.18 -12.74 -19.00
N CYS A 303 40.89 -12.03 -18.12
CA CYS A 303 40.38 -10.80 -17.49
C CYS A 303 39.91 -9.76 -18.51
N VAL A 304 40.75 -9.48 -19.51
CA VAL A 304 40.41 -8.56 -20.60
C VAL A 304 39.20 -9.06 -21.41
N THR A 305 39.11 -10.37 -21.65
CA THR A 305 37.99 -10.95 -22.41
C THR A 305 36.69 -10.81 -21.63
N ASP A 306 36.71 -11.05 -20.31
CA ASP A 306 35.52 -10.98 -19.47
C ASP A 306 35.06 -9.53 -19.26
N CYS A 307 36.00 -8.60 -19.03
CA CYS A 307 35.67 -7.16 -19.00
C CYS A 307 35.11 -6.68 -20.34
N ALA A 308 35.71 -7.10 -21.47
CA ALA A 308 35.21 -6.76 -22.80
C ALA A 308 33.83 -7.38 -23.08
N ALA A 309 33.55 -8.58 -22.57
CA ALA A 309 32.24 -9.22 -22.69
C ALA A 309 31.14 -8.44 -21.94
N GLN A 310 31.51 -7.68 -20.91
CA GLN A 310 30.64 -6.74 -20.19
C GLN A 310 30.67 -5.31 -20.76
N ASN A 311 31.31 -5.10 -21.92
CA ASN A 311 31.50 -3.82 -22.62
C ASN A 311 32.41 -2.79 -21.91
N PHE A 312 33.18 -3.19 -20.90
CA PHE A 312 34.15 -2.30 -20.27
C PHE A 312 35.39 -2.08 -21.16
N THR A 313 36.01 -0.92 -21.01
CA THR A 313 37.20 -0.50 -21.77
C THR A 313 38.50 -0.58 -21.00
N ILE A 314 38.45 -0.89 -19.70
CA ILE A 314 39.56 -1.08 -18.77
C ILE A 314 39.39 -2.41 -18.02
N ALA A 315 40.50 -3.11 -17.82
CA ALA A 315 40.62 -4.35 -17.07
C ALA A 315 41.85 -4.26 -16.18
N GLY A 316 41.76 -4.71 -14.94
CA GLY A 316 42.83 -4.65 -13.94
C GLY A 316 42.97 -5.98 -13.23
N GLY A 317 44.16 -6.60 -13.30
CA GLY A 317 44.45 -7.78 -12.49
C GLY A 317 45.01 -7.39 -11.13
N GLU A 318 44.47 -7.94 -10.05
CA GLU A 318 45.02 -7.84 -8.69
C GLU A 318 45.14 -9.24 -8.06
N PHE A 319 46.02 -9.36 -7.09
CA PHE A 319 46.12 -10.53 -6.23
C PHE A 319 46.34 -11.89 -6.96
N GLY A 320 46.83 -11.87 -8.20
CA GLY A 320 47.04 -13.08 -9.00
C GLY A 320 45.76 -13.75 -9.52
N THR A 321 44.61 -13.59 -8.84
CA THR A 321 43.33 -14.25 -9.16
C THR A 321 42.15 -13.29 -9.32
N GLN A 322 42.29 -12.02 -8.96
CA GLN A 322 41.20 -11.05 -9.03
C GLN A 322 41.25 -10.23 -10.32
N CYS A 323 40.09 -10.01 -10.93
CA CYS A 323 39.95 -9.21 -12.14
C CYS A 323 38.93 -8.10 -11.93
N PHE A 324 39.34 -6.86 -12.18
CA PHE A 324 38.50 -5.68 -12.06
C PHE A 324 38.23 -5.05 -13.42
N CYS A 325 37.02 -4.53 -13.61
CA CYS A 325 36.59 -3.90 -14.86
C CYS A 325 36.03 -2.50 -14.60
N GLY A 326 36.14 -1.64 -15.63
CA GLY A 326 35.56 -0.31 -15.62
C GLY A 326 35.81 0.44 -16.92
N ASP A 327 35.30 1.67 -17.02
CA ASP A 327 35.54 2.56 -18.17
C ASP A 327 36.43 3.75 -17.85
N GLU A 328 36.61 4.04 -16.57
CA GLU A 328 37.46 5.10 -16.04
C GLU A 328 38.15 4.59 -14.76
N LEU A 329 39.24 5.24 -14.36
CA LEU A 329 39.86 5.02 -13.05
C LEU A 329 39.34 6.09 -12.09
N ILE A 330 38.83 5.69 -10.93
CA ILE A 330 38.28 6.61 -9.93
C ILE A 330 39.28 6.87 -8.80
N GLU A 331 38.91 7.71 -7.83
CA GLU A 331 39.68 7.94 -6.59
C GLU A 331 41.09 8.53 -6.79
N ASP A 332 41.26 9.43 -7.76
CA ASP A 332 42.54 10.08 -8.10
C ASP A 332 43.68 9.05 -8.32
N ALA A 333 43.35 7.96 -9.03
CA ALA A 333 44.24 6.84 -9.29
C ALA A 333 45.65 7.27 -9.72
N THR A 334 46.65 6.88 -8.92
CA THR A 334 48.05 7.22 -9.18
C THR A 334 48.83 6.04 -9.75
N THR A 335 49.76 6.33 -10.65
CA THR A 335 50.63 5.30 -11.22
C THR A 335 51.74 4.90 -10.25
N ALA A 336 52.03 3.61 -10.19
CA ALA A 336 53.14 3.01 -9.48
C ALA A 336 54.21 2.49 -10.47
N PRO A 337 55.45 2.22 -10.00
CA PRO A 337 56.42 1.51 -10.82
C PRO A 337 55.89 0.15 -11.29
N ASN A 338 56.05 -0.21 -12.57
CA ASN A 338 55.59 -1.49 -13.09
C ASN A 338 56.18 -2.72 -12.37
N SER A 339 57.33 -2.56 -11.69
CA SER A 339 57.94 -3.61 -10.87
C SER A 339 57.16 -3.94 -9.59
N ASP A 340 56.22 -3.08 -9.19
CA ASP A 340 55.40 -3.29 -8.01
C ASP A 340 54.22 -4.23 -8.30
N CYS A 341 53.78 -4.31 -9.57
CA CYS A 341 52.85 -5.33 -10.05
C CYS A 341 53.63 -6.61 -10.38
N ASN A 342 54.01 -7.37 -9.36
CA ASN A 342 54.94 -8.50 -9.48
C ASN A 342 54.35 -9.85 -9.06
N MET A 343 53.04 -9.91 -8.80
CA MET A 343 52.34 -11.14 -8.47
C MET A 343 52.00 -11.92 -9.74
N ALA A 344 52.32 -13.20 -9.71
CA ALA A 344 52.01 -14.13 -10.79
C ALA A 344 50.50 -14.34 -10.94
N CYS A 345 50.00 -14.37 -12.18
CA CYS A 345 48.61 -14.77 -12.45
C CYS A 345 48.38 -16.25 -12.11
N GLY A 346 47.22 -16.59 -11.55
CA GLY A 346 46.86 -17.96 -11.12
C GLY A 346 46.90 -18.99 -12.26
N GLY A 347 46.47 -18.59 -13.47
CA GLY A 347 46.51 -19.42 -14.67
C GLY A 347 47.78 -19.28 -15.51
N ASN A 348 48.64 -18.29 -15.21
CA ASN A 348 49.90 -18.09 -15.92
C ASN A 348 50.98 -17.48 -15.01
N ALA A 349 51.79 -18.36 -14.43
CA ALA A 349 52.87 -17.96 -13.51
C ALA A 349 53.99 -17.09 -14.16
N THR A 350 53.94 -16.89 -15.48
CA THR A 350 54.88 -16.03 -16.21
C THR A 350 54.33 -14.64 -16.52
N GLN A 351 53.08 -14.33 -16.14
CA GLN A 351 52.45 -13.02 -16.33
C GLN A 351 52.18 -12.33 -14.98
N ALA A 352 52.20 -10.99 -14.99
CA ALA A 352 51.91 -10.17 -13.82
C ALA A 352 50.42 -9.78 -13.71
N CYS A 353 49.76 -10.22 -12.64
CA CYS A 353 48.37 -9.89 -12.26
C CYS A 353 48.36 -9.10 -10.94
N GLY A 354 48.98 -7.92 -10.95
CA GLY A 354 48.98 -6.99 -9.83
C GLY A 354 49.91 -7.36 -8.68
N ALA A 355 49.53 -6.95 -7.47
CA ALA A 355 50.07 -7.34 -6.16
C ALA A 355 49.05 -6.93 -5.07
N GLY A 356 49.37 -6.99 -3.77
CA GLY A 356 48.41 -6.78 -2.69
C GLY A 356 47.68 -5.41 -2.63
N ASN A 357 48.18 -4.37 -3.29
CA ASN A 357 47.47 -3.09 -3.50
C ASN A 357 47.90 -2.43 -4.82
N ARG A 358 48.04 -3.26 -5.86
CA ARG A 358 48.58 -2.86 -7.16
C ARG A 358 47.76 -3.52 -8.25
N LEU A 359 47.17 -2.69 -9.10
CA LEU A 359 46.42 -3.15 -10.26
C LEU A 359 47.31 -3.15 -11.51
N SER A 360 47.46 -4.32 -12.14
CA SER A 360 47.99 -4.45 -13.50
C SER A 360 46.91 -4.02 -14.50
N VAL A 361 46.91 -2.75 -14.93
CA VAL A 361 45.84 -2.16 -15.75
C VAL A 361 46.11 -2.27 -17.25
N TYR A 362 45.11 -2.76 -17.97
CA TYR A 362 45.02 -2.87 -19.42
C TYR A 362 43.80 -2.11 -19.91
N SER A 363 43.89 -1.49 -21.09
CA SER A 363 42.78 -0.74 -21.67
C SER A 363 42.83 -0.75 -23.20
N THR A 364 41.69 -0.48 -23.83
CA THR A 364 41.57 -0.23 -25.27
C THR A 364 42.21 1.08 -25.73
N SER A 365 42.55 1.99 -24.79
CA SER A 365 43.21 3.29 -25.03
C SER A 365 44.37 3.52 -24.06
N LYS A 366 45.44 4.19 -24.51
CA LYS A 366 46.53 4.63 -23.62
C LYS A 366 46.21 5.88 -22.82
N ASN A 367 45.24 6.66 -23.27
CA ASN A 367 44.72 7.80 -22.53
C ASN A 367 43.49 7.33 -21.78
N ILE A 368 43.67 7.00 -20.50
CA ILE A 368 42.60 6.64 -19.57
C ILE A 368 42.13 7.91 -18.85
N THR A 369 40.82 8.06 -18.67
CA THR A 369 40.23 9.10 -17.82
C THR A 369 40.43 8.72 -16.35
N ILE A 370 40.98 9.64 -15.56
CA ILE A 370 41.11 9.50 -14.10
C ILE A 370 40.21 10.55 -13.44
N LEU A 371 39.25 10.12 -12.64
CA LEU A 371 38.36 10.99 -11.88
C LEU A 371 39.00 11.36 -10.52
N PRO A 372 38.81 12.61 -10.04
CA PRO A 372 39.27 13.03 -8.71
C PRO A 372 38.46 12.34 -7.59
N VAL A 373 38.96 12.41 -6.35
CA VAL A 373 38.23 11.97 -5.16
C VAL A 373 36.89 12.73 -5.07
N PRO A 374 35.75 12.03 -4.90
CA PRO A 374 34.42 12.64 -4.85
C PRO A 374 34.26 13.62 -3.67
N VAL A 375 33.44 14.67 -3.84
CA VAL A 375 33.18 15.68 -2.78
C VAL A 375 31.69 15.96 -2.59
N PRO A 376 31.22 16.45 -1.43
CA PRO A 376 29.81 16.84 -1.28
C PRO A 376 29.44 17.99 -2.22
N GLN A 377 28.28 17.90 -2.88
CA GLN A 377 27.81 18.95 -3.78
C GLN A 377 27.17 20.12 -3.01
N ASN A 378 28.00 21.06 -2.57
CA ASN A 378 27.56 22.22 -1.78
C ASN A 378 27.35 23.50 -2.59
N SER A 379 27.50 23.44 -3.91
CA SER A 379 27.34 24.59 -4.82
C SER A 379 26.73 24.15 -6.15
N SER A 380 26.18 25.10 -6.91
CA SER A 380 25.48 24.84 -8.18
C SER A 380 24.21 23.97 -8.06
N ILE A 381 23.57 23.98 -6.89
CA ILE A 381 22.26 23.37 -6.61
C ILE A 381 21.22 24.49 -6.38
N SER A 382 20.11 24.50 -7.12
CA SER A 382 19.13 25.59 -7.08
C SER A 382 18.13 25.43 -5.94
N SER A 383 17.97 26.47 -5.11
CA SER A 383 16.97 26.53 -4.03
C SER A 383 17.10 25.47 -2.94
N TRP A 384 18.22 24.76 -2.87
CA TRP A 384 18.59 23.82 -1.82
C TRP A 384 19.92 24.21 -1.17
N SER A 385 20.06 23.91 0.12
CA SER A 385 21.31 24.11 0.87
C SER A 385 21.75 22.81 1.51
N TYR A 386 22.97 22.37 1.19
CA TYR A 386 23.61 21.25 1.87
C TYR A 386 23.82 21.56 3.36
N GLN A 387 23.47 20.61 4.23
CA GLN A 387 23.54 20.73 5.68
C GLN A 387 24.61 19.82 6.30
N GLY A 388 25.03 18.75 5.63
CA GLY A 388 26.04 17.82 6.13
C GLY A 388 25.68 16.35 5.91
N CYS A 389 26.38 15.47 6.63
CA CYS A 389 26.11 14.04 6.65
C CYS A 389 25.21 13.72 7.85
N LEU A 390 24.03 13.14 7.63
CA LEU A 390 23.02 12.85 8.64
C LEU A 390 22.99 11.35 8.91
N ALA A 391 22.98 10.94 10.18
CA ALA A 391 22.80 9.53 10.53
C ALA A 391 21.39 9.06 10.18
N GLU A 392 21.27 7.84 9.66
CA GLU A 392 19.98 7.15 9.60
C GLU A 392 19.48 6.77 11.02
N ALA A 393 18.17 6.58 11.16
CA ALA A 393 17.53 6.26 12.42
C ALA A 393 17.64 4.76 12.73
N VAL A 394 17.89 4.43 13.99
CA VAL A 394 18.21 3.06 14.45
C VAL A 394 17.04 2.06 14.28
N ASN A 395 15.81 2.52 13.97
CA ASN A 395 14.61 1.70 13.80
C ASN A 395 13.63 2.25 12.73
N GLY A 396 14.13 2.90 11.67
CA GLY A 396 13.29 3.45 10.61
C GLY A 396 14.07 4.39 9.70
N ARG A 397 13.43 4.91 8.64
CA ARG A 397 14.05 5.91 7.77
C ARG A 397 13.88 7.32 8.35
N VAL A 398 14.91 8.16 8.25
CA VAL A 398 14.81 9.58 8.62
C VAL A 398 13.84 10.32 7.70
N PHE A 399 13.88 10.00 6.42
CA PHE A 399 12.97 10.55 5.42
C PHE A 399 12.01 9.46 4.93
N PRO A 400 10.71 9.75 4.87
CA PRO A 400 9.69 8.73 4.63
C PRO A 400 9.64 8.20 3.19
N TRP A 401 10.25 8.90 2.22
CA TRP A 401 10.14 8.56 0.80
C TRP A 401 11.51 8.25 0.21
N GLU A 402 11.67 7.07 -0.39
CA GLU A 402 12.89 6.56 -1.03
C GLU A 402 12.67 6.40 -2.53
N ILE A 403 13.67 6.78 -3.34
CA ILE A 403 13.71 6.72 -4.80
C ILE A 403 15.05 6.10 -5.18
N ASP A 404 15.03 4.91 -5.77
CA ASP A 404 16.25 4.23 -6.23
C ASP A 404 16.62 4.62 -7.67
N ASN A 405 17.68 5.40 -7.81
CA ASN A 405 18.27 5.80 -9.08
C ASN A 405 19.56 5.01 -9.34
N THR A 406 19.43 3.72 -9.60
CA THR A 406 20.53 2.74 -9.69
C THR A 406 21.74 3.19 -10.54
N ASN A 407 21.52 3.87 -11.67
CA ASN A 407 22.60 4.24 -12.59
C ASN A 407 22.67 5.75 -12.94
N ASN A 408 21.88 6.59 -12.30
CA ASN A 408 21.81 8.01 -12.67
C ASN A 408 21.49 8.94 -11.49
N ASN A 409 21.81 8.54 -10.26
CA ASN A 409 21.58 9.37 -9.10
C ASN A 409 22.56 10.55 -9.10
N SER A 410 22.09 11.73 -8.74
CA SER A 410 22.91 12.92 -8.51
C SER A 410 22.17 13.84 -7.55
N ALA A 411 22.88 14.73 -6.86
CA ALA A 411 22.23 15.68 -5.97
C ALA A 411 21.16 16.53 -6.70
N PRO A 412 21.41 17.14 -7.88
CA PRO A 412 20.39 17.93 -8.56
C PRO A 412 19.18 17.09 -8.97
N ALA A 413 19.39 15.87 -9.48
CA ALA A 413 18.28 14.99 -9.87
C ALA A 413 17.39 14.64 -8.69
N CYS A 414 17.99 14.27 -7.55
CA CYS A 414 17.26 13.96 -6.32
C CYS A 414 16.52 15.18 -5.77
N LEU A 415 17.23 16.31 -5.63
CA LEU A 415 16.73 17.53 -5.02
C LEU A 415 15.63 18.19 -5.86
N ASP A 416 15.77 18.24 -7.19
CA ASP A 416 14.74 18.78 -8.08
C ASP A 416 13.48 17.91 -8.04
N GLN A 417 13.64 16.58 -7.93
CA GLN A 417 12.53 15.66 -7.77
C GLN A 417 11.82 15.89 -6.43
N CYS A 418 12.52 15.94 -5.30
CA CYS A 418 11.90 16.22 -4.01
C CYS A 418 11.19 17.58 -3.99
N ALA A 419 11.77 18.61 -4.61
CA ALA A 419 11.18 19.94 -4.71
C ALA A 419 9.89 19.94 -5.55
N ALA A 420 9.84 19.17 -6.64
CA ALA A 420 8.65 19.05 -7.48
C ALA A 420 7.42 18.51 -6.72
N PHE A 421 7.66 17.75 -5.64
CA PHE A 421 6.62 17.20 -4.76
C PHE A 421 6.43 17.99 -3.45
N GLY A 422 7.10 19.14 -3.30
CA GLY A 422 6.89 20.08 -2.20
C GLY A 422 7.61 19.74 -0.90
N TYR A 423 8.50 18.74 -0.90
CA TYR A 423 9.30 18.35 0.26
C TYR A 423 10.34 19.41 0.61
N THR A 424 10.48 19.70 1.90
CA THR A 424 11.39 20.76 2.40
C THR A 424 12.75 20.24 2.84
N ALA A 425 12.96 18.93 2.83
CA ALA A 425 14.20 18.24 3.14
C ALA A 425 14.42 17.08 2.16
N ALA A 426 15.68 16.78 1.89
CA ALA A 426 16.03 15.66 1.02
C ALA A 426 17.46 15.18 1.31
N GLY A 427 17.79 13.99 0.85
CA GLY A 427 19.16 13.52 0.88
C GLY A 427 19.39 12.21 0.16
N MET A 428 20.64 11.79 0.03
CA MET A 428 20.99 10.57 -0.71
C MET A 428 21.79 9.60 0.15
N GLU A 429 21.57 8.31 -0.06
CA GLU A 429 22.24 7.17 0.61
C GLU A 429 22.75 6.15 -0.42
N PHE A 430 23.76 5.35 -0.05
CA PHE A 430 24.32 4.26 -0.85
C PHE A 430 24.79 4.62 -2.27
N GLY A 431 24.96 5.90 -2.59
CA GLY A 431 25.33 6.36 -3.92
C GLY A 431 24.17 6.39 -4.92
N PHE A 432 23.20 5.49 -4.81
CA PHE A 432 22.09 5.35 -5.77
C PHE A 432 20.71 5.73 -5.22
N GLN A 433 20.55 5.89 -3.91
CA GLN A 433 19.26 6.17 -3.30
C GLN A 433 19.05 7.67 -3.11
N CYS A 434 17.82 8.12 -3.30
CA CYS A 434 17.38 9.48 -3.08
C CYS A 434 16.19 9.47 -2.13
N PHE A 435 16.21 10.33 -1.13
CA PHE A 435 15.21 10.41 -0.10
C PHE A 435 14.58 11.81 -0.03
N CYS A 436 13.26 11.86 0.13
CA CYS A 436 12.50 13.10 0.26
C CYS A 436 11.70 13.12 1.57
N GLY A 437 11.63 14.27 2.22
CA GLY A 437 10.83 14.49 3.42
C GLY A 437 10.81 15.95 3.84
N ASP A 438 10.53 16.21 5.11
CA ASP A 438 10.50 17.54 5.67
C ASP A 438 11.51 17.72 6.80
N VAL A 439 11.86 18.97 7.10
CA VAL A 439 12.77 19.29 8.22
C VAL A 439 12.21 18.78 9.56
N SER A 440 10.88 18.63 9.67
CA SER A 440 10.23 18.01 10.82
C SER A 440 10.56 16.54 10.98
N ASP A 441 10.83 15.81 9.90
CA ASP A 441 11.11 14.36 9.95
C ASP A 441 12.46 14.11 10.61
N VAL A 442 13.47 14.94 10.30
CA VAL A 442 14.77 14.94 10.99
C VAL A 442 14.60 15.18 12.50
N THR A 443 13.69 16.10 12.86
CA THR A 443 13.40 16.42 14.26
C THR A 443 12.66 15.27 14.95
N ALA A 444 11.71 14.64 14.27
CA ALA A 444 10.90 13.54 14.80
C ALA A 444 11.70 12.24 14.96
N ALA A 445 12.61 11.95 14.02
CA ALA A 445 13.51 10.82 14.07
C ALA A 445 14.58 10.94 15.17
N GLY A 446 14.83 12.15 15.69
CA GLY A 446 15.78 12.39 16.78
C GLY A 446 17.24 12.12 16.40
N VAL A 447 17.56 12.19 15.11
CA VAL A 447 18.90 11.92 14.56
C VAL A 447 19.77 13.18 14.54
N SER A 448 21.09 13.00 14.38
CA SER A 448 22.06 14.11 14.40
C SER A 448 23.06 14.02 13.25
N LEU A 449 23.58 15.19 12.85
CA LEU A 449 24.65 15.29 11.87
C LEU A 449 25.93 14.62 12.40
N GLN A 450 26.55 13.82 11.53
CA GLN A 450 27.79 13.08 11.74
C GLN A 450 28.97 13.76 11.02
N PRO A 451 30.22 13.31 11.25
CA PRO A 451 31.36 13.77 10.47
C PRO A 451 31.09 13.64 8.96
N ALA A 452 31.45 14.66 8.19
CA ALA A 452 31.18 14.68 6.74
C ALA A 452 31.88 13.53 5.99
N SER A 453 32.96 12.99 6.55
CA SER A 453 33.68 11.82 6.03
C SER A 453 32.88 10.52 6.05
N ASP A 454 31.78 10.46 6.81
CA ASP A 454 30.95 9.26 6.90
C ASP A 454 30.02 9.09 5.67
N CYS A 455 29.82 10.15 4.91
CA CYS A 455 29.10 10.10 3.64
C CYS A 455 30.13 9.95 2.51
N ASP A 456 30.65 8.74 2.31
CA ASP A 456 31.83 8.42 1.51
C ASP A 456 31.53 7.76 0.15
N LEU A 457 30.26 7.56 -0.20
CA LEU A 457 29.87 6.91 -1.45
C LEU A 457 29.59 7.92 -2.57
N PRO A 458 30.21 7.75 -3.76
CA PRO A 458 29.92 8.58 -4.92
C PRO A 458 28.51 8.33 -5.47
N CYS A 459 27.93 9.35 -6.10
CA CYS A 459 26.64 9.22 -6.77
C CYS A 459 26.74 8.34 -8.03
N SER A 460 25.79 7.43 -8.22
CA SER A 460 25.80 6.49 -9.37
C SER A 460 25.71 7.18 -10.75
N GLY A 461 25.16 8.39 -10.83
CA GLY A 461 25.07 9.21 -12.03
C GLY A 461 25.99 10.44 -12.04
N ASP A 462 26.73 10.67 -10.96
CA ASP A 462 27.65 11.80 -10.81
C ASP A 462 28.82 11.39 -9.91
N PRO A 463 29.79 10.63 -10.43
CA PRO A 463 30.89 10.07 -9.64
C PRO A 463 31.84 11.14 -9.07
N LEU A 464 31.64 12.42 -9.41
CA LEU A 464 32.40 13.54 -8.83
C LEU A 464 31.84 14.00 -7.48
N HIS A 465 30.59 13.62 -7.16
CA HIS A 465 29.90 14.07 -5.96
C HIS A 465 29.44 12.92 -5.07
N LEU A 466 29.33 13.19 -3.77
CA LEU A 466 28.93 12.21 -2.75
C LEU A 466 27.40 12.14 -2.60
N CYS A 467 26.88 10.91 -2.49
CA CYS A 467 25.48 10.56 -2.31
C CYS A 467 25.29 9.59 -1.12
N GLY A 468 25.84 10.00 0.03
CA GLY A 468 25.67 9.29 1.30
C GLY A 468 26.77 8.27 1.60
N GLY A 469 26.44 7.29 2.43
CA GLY A 469 27.28 6.20 2.92
C GLY A 469 26.39 5.13 3.57
N GLY A 470 26.96 4.05 4.11
CA GLY A 470 26.16 3.07 4.87
C GLY A 470 25.58 3.68 6.15
N ASP A 471 24.25 3.74 6.26
CA ASP A 471 23.50 4.42 7.34
C ASP A 471 23.77 5.94 7.41
N ARG A 472 24.06 6.57 6.27
CA ARG A 472 24.53 7.96 6.19
C ARG A 472 23.92 8.69 5.00
N ILE A 473 23.11 9.71 5.30
CA ILE A 473 22.41 10.51 4.30
C ILE A 473 23.12 11.85 4.08
N THR A 474 23.44 12.17 2.83
CA THR A 474 23.83 13.54 2.47
C THR A 474 22.61 14.46 2.56
N TYR A 475 22.53 15.33 3.56
CA TYR A 475 21.31 16.06 3.91
C TYR A 475 21.27 17.48 3.31
N TYR A 476 20.15 17.83 2.70
CA TYR A 476 19.86 19.13 2.09
C TYR A 476 18.51 19.68 2.57
N VAL A 477 18.42 21.00 2.67
CA VAL A 477 17.19 21.71 3.08
C VAL A 477 16.78 22.71 2.01
N TRP A 478 15.48 22.74 1.73
CA TRP A 478 14.87 23.68 0.79
C TRP A 478 14.93 25.12 1.32
N THR A 479 15.29 26.04 0.44
CA THR A 479 15.42 27.48 0.73
C THR A 479 14.48 28.35 -0.13
N GLY A 480 13.56 27.72 -0.88
CA GLY A 480 12.50 28.40 -1.62
C GLY A 480 11.31 28.85 -0.73
N PRO A 481 10.23 29.37 -1.33
CA PRO A 481 9.08 29.87 -0.57
C PRO A 481 8.40 28.77 0.28
N SER A 482 8.02 29.11 1.52
CA SER A 482 7.47 28.20 2.54
C SER A 482 5.96 27.91 2.36
N TYR A 483 5.55 26.67 2.60
CA TYR A 483 4.14 26.25 2.69
C TYR A 483 3.59 26.48 4.11
N VAL A 484 2.35 26.98 4.24
CA VAL A 484 1.67 27.21 5.53
C VAL A 484 0.36 26.44 5.53
N TRP A 485 0.17 25.56 6.52
CA TRP A 485 -1.03 24.73 6.69
C TRP A 485 -1.78 25.10 7.97
N HIS A 486 -3.11 25.04 7.92
CA HIS A 486 -4.02 25.25 9.06
C HIS A 486 -4.92 24.02 9.24
N THR A 487 -5.19 23.62 10.49
CA THR A 487 -6.11 22.53 10.84
C THR A 487 -7.20 23.00 11.81
N PRO A 488 -8.49 22.70 11.56
CA PRO A 488 -9.56 22.88 12.52
C PRO A 488 -9.85 21.60 13.35
N GLU A 489 -10.36 21.80 14.57
CA GLU A 489 -10.80 20.78 15.52
C GLU A 489 -12.32 20.51 15.35
N VAL A 490 -12.75 19.24 15.36
CA VAL A 490 -14.17 18.82 15.19
C VAL A 490 -14.62 18.01 16.40
N THR A 491 -15.80 18.33 16.97
CA THR A 491 -16.45 17.59 18.07
C THR A 491 -17.85 17.10 17.67
N GLY A 492 -18.08 15.78 17.74
CA GLY A 492 -19.42 15.14 17.76
C GLY A 492 -19.47 13.79 17.02
N HIS A 493 -19.91 12.72 17.69
CA HIS A 493 -19.99 11.34 17.17
C HIS A 493 -21.33 10.70 17.54
N VAL A 494 -22.10 10.15 16.59
CA VAL A 494 -23.30 9.34 16.88
C VAL A 494 -23.40 8.06 16.05
N VAL A 495 -23.01 8.08 14.77
CA VAL A 495 -23.25 6.97 13.83
C VAL A 495 -22.17 6.90 12.75
N VAL A 496 -21.90 5.70 12.21
CA VAL A 496 -21.16 5.50 10.95
C VAL A 496 -22.16 5.26 9.81
N PRO A 497 -22.49 6.28 9.02
CA PRO A 497 -23.55 6.14 8.03
C PRO A 497 -23.10 5.33 6.83
N LEU A 498 -23.96 4.39 6.42
CA LEU A 498 -23.81 3.62 5.18
C LEU A 498 -24.52 4.30 4.00
N ILE A 499 -25.53 5.12 4.32
CA ILE A 499 -26.32 5.88 3.35
C ILE A 499 -26.53 7.27 3.92
N ALA A 500 -26.26 8.29 3.11
CA ALA A 500 -26.53 9.68 3.44
C ALA A 500 -27.46 10.32 2.39
N THR A 501 -28.57 10.90 2.85
CA THR A 501 -29.58 11.50 1.97
C THR A 501 -30.00 12.86 2.50
N LEU A 502 -29.87 13.89 1.68
CA LEU A 502 -30.41 15.22 2.01
C LEU A 502 -31.92 15.25 1.72
N GLY A 503 -32.73 15.45 2.76
CA GLY A 503 -34.17 15.62 2.65
C GLY A 503 -34.58 17.03 2.24
N VAL A 504 -35.79 17.16 1.67
CA VAL A 504 -36.38 18.46 1.29
C VAL A 504 -36.65 19.38 2.48
N ASN A 505 -36.61 18.84 3.70
CA ASN A 505 -36.63 19.58 4.96
C ASN A 505 -35.27 20.21 5.32
N ASN A 506 -34.26 20.12 4.45
CA ASN A 506 -32.88 20.61 4.62
C ASN A 506 -32.12 19.93 5.76
N LYS A 507 -32.45 18.68 6.06
CA LYS A 507 -31.77 17.83 7.03
C LYS A 507 -31.18 16.60 6.35
N VAL A 508 -30.13 16.03 6.93
CA VAL A 508 -29.48 14.84 6.37
C VAL A 508 -29.94 13.62 7.13
N THR A 509 -30.56 12.68 6.44
CA THR A 509 -30.87 11.35 6.98
C THR A 509 -29.65 10.46 6.80
N PHE A 510 -29.33 9.71 7.84
CA PHE A 510 -28.30 8.69 7.88
C PHE A 510 -28.93 7.34 8.19
N LEU A 511 -28.63 6.34 7.37
CA LEU A 511 -28.96 4.93 7.64
C LEU A 511 -27.70 4.14 7.95
N GLU A 512 -27.82 3.21 8.89
CA GLU A 512 -26.77 2.36 9.44
C GLU A 512 -27.30 0.94 9.71
N LYS A 513 -26.42 0.00 10.10
CA LYS A 513 -26.78 -1.38 10.48
C LYS A 513 -27.87 -1.37 11.57
N SER A 514 -28.93 -2.16 11.41
CA SER A 514 -30.00 -2.30 12.43
C SER A 514 -30.02 -3.72 12.99
N GLY A 515 -29.87 -3.84 14.32
CA GLY A 515 -29.78 -5.12 15.01
C GLY A 515 -28.42 -5.83 14.86
N THR A 516 -27.54 -5.29 14.02
CA THR A 516 -26.24 -5.87 13.72
C THR A 516 -25.09 -4.86 13.73
N SER A 517 -25.40 -3.62 14.12
CA SER A 517 -24.40 -2.63 14.51
C SER A 517 -23.48 -3.20 15.60
N GLU A 518 -22.21 -2.81 15.56
CA GLU A 518 -21.26 -3.10 16.64
C GLU A 518 -21.72 -2.47 17.98
N PHE A 519 -22.64 -1.50 17.91
CA PHE A 519 -23.20 -0.81 19.06
C PHE A 519 -24.59 -1.35 19.41
N ALA A 520 -24.68 -1.94 20.61
CA ALA A 520 -25.91 -2.52 21.15
C ALA A 520 -27.09 -1.55 21.31
N ASN A 521 -26.87 -0.23 21.16
CA ASN A 521 -27.87 0.83 21.27
C ASN A 521 -28.15 1.55 19.94
N SER A 522 -27.61 1.09 18.82
CA SER A 522 -27.96 1.70 17.53
C SER A 522 -29.43 1.43 17.17
N THR A 523 -30.08 2.44 16.60
CA THR A 523 -31.43 2.34 16.02
C THR A 523 -31.43 2.18 14.51
N GLY A 524 -30.23 2.18 13.88
CA GLY A 524 -30.03 2.05 12.44
C GLY A 524 -30.44 3.26 11.60
N ALA A 525 -31.02 4.31 12.19
CA ALA A 525 -31.46 5.50 11.46
C ALA A 525 -31.37 6.77 12.30
N TYR A 526 -30.88 7.85 11.70
CA TYR A 526 -30.67 9.14 12.36
C TYR A 526 -30.94 10.30 11.41
N GLU A 527 -31.38 11.44 11.94
CA GLU A 527 -31.57 12.70 11.22
C GLU A 527 -30.65 13.76 11.83
N LEU A 528 -29.87 14.43 10.99
CA LEU A 528 -28.99 15.54 11.35
C LEU A 528 -29.59 16.86 10.88
N ASP A 529 -29.85 17.75 11.83
CA ASP A 529 -30.21 19.15 11.58
C ASP A 529 -29.00 20.06 11.74
N LEU A 530 -28.43 20.47 10.60
CA LEU A 530 -27.24 21.32 10.55
C LEU A 530 -27.45 22.72 11.16
N SER A 531 -28.68 23.20 11.32
CA SER A 531 -28.94 24.49 11.96
C SER A 531 -28.76 24.45 13.48
N LEU A 532 -28.71 23.25 14.06
CA LEU A 532 -28.61 23.01 15.50
C LEU A 532 -27.22 22.52 15.94
N VAL A 533 -26.21 22.54 15.07
CA VAL A 533 -24.85 22.02 15.33
C VAL A 533 -24.15 22.62 16.56
N SER A 534 -24.57 23.80 17.01
CA SER A 534 -24.09 24.39 18.27
C SER A 534 -24.54 23.63 19.53
N ASN A 535 -25.52 22.73 19.40
CA ASN A 535 -26.04 21.88 20.46
C ASN A 535 -26.15 20.44 19.96
N PHE A 536 -25.16 19.64 20.33
CA PHE A 536 -25.06 18.24 19.92
C PHE A 536 -26.30 17.38 20.24
N SER A 537 -26.93 17.57 21.40
CA SER A 537 -28.14 16.79 21.76
C SER A 537 -29.39 17.21 20.99
N ALA A 538 -29.39 18.41 20.41
CA ALA A 538 -30.50 18.92 19.61
C ALA A 538 -30.29 18.71 18.10
N THR A 539 -29.04 18.64 17.64
CA THR A 539 -28.70 18.47 16.20
C THR A 539 -29.03 17.08 15.67
N TRP A 540 -29.07 16.07 16.55
CA TRP A 540 -29.37 14.69 16.19
C TRP A 540 -30.75 14.26 16.67
N ARG A 541 -31.53 13.68 15.77
CA ARG A 541 -32.77 12.98 16.09
C ARG A 541 -32.63 11.51 15.71
N THR A 542 -32.85 10.64 16.68
CA THR A 542 -32.92 9.19 16.48
C THR A 542 -34.20 8.83 15.73
N MET A 543 -34.07 7.93 14.76
CA MET A 543 -35.15 7.27 14.01
C MET A 543 -34.97 5.75 14.10
N HIS A 544 -35.93 4.97 13.60
CA HIS A 544 -35.93 3.52 13.76
C HIS A 544 -36.34 2.83 12.46
N VAL A 545 -35.49 1.91 11.99
CA VAL A 545 -35.83 0.94 10.95
C VAL A 545 -36.12 -0.42 11.60
N LYS A 546 -37.03 -1.20 11.01
CA LYS A 546 -37.44 -2.50 11.59
C LYS A 546 -36.56 -3.65 11.14
N SER A 547 -35.97 -3.55 9.96
CA SER A 547 -35.03 -4.54 9.43
C SER A 547 -33.73 -3.90 8.97
N ASP A 548 -32.74 -4.75 8.68
CA ASP A 548 -31.35 -4.32 8.44
C ASP A 548 -31.14 -3.73 7.04
N VAL A 549 -30.87 -2.43 6.99
CA VAL A 549 -30.65 -1.65 5.77
C VAL A 549 -29.23 -1.77 5.22
N PHE A 550 -28.33 -2.51 5.87
CA PHE A 550 -26.96 -2.70 5.41
C PHE A 550 -26.92 -3.13 3.93
N CYS A 551 -26.21 -2.33 3.12
CA CYS A 551 -26.03 -2.52 1.67
C CYS A 551 -27.33 -2.51 0.84
N SER A 552 -28.26 -1.63 1.19
CA SER A 552 -29.47 -1.35 0.41
C SER A 552 -29.25 -0.23 -0.63
N GLY A 553 -30.21 -0.03 -1.53
CA GLY A 553 -30.25 1.09 -2.46
C GLY A 553 -31.26 2.15 -2.03
N SER A 554 -31.03 3.43 -2.34
CA SER A 554 -31.91 4.51 -1.93
C SER A 554 -32.12 5.59 -2.99
N VAL A 555 -33.34 6.11 -3.10
CA VAL A 555 -33.74 7.21 -3.99
C VAL A 555 -34.80 8.09 -3.33
N ILE A 556 -34.94 9.32 -3.81
CA ILE A 556 -36.03 10.22 -3.42
C ILE A 556 -37.16 10.10 -4.44
N LEU A 557 -38.39 9.90 -3.97
CA LEU A 557 -39.58 9.73 -4.79
C LEU A 557 -40.11 11.07 -5.31
N PRO A 558 -40.76 11.07 -6.49
CA PRO A 558 -41.35 12.28 -7.09
C PRO A 558 -42.65 12.76 -6.41
N ASP A 559 -43.17 12.04 -5.42
CA ASP A 559 -44.39 12.43 -4.69
C ASP A 559 -44.24 13.78 -3.96
N ILE A 560 -45.37 14.36 -3.55
CA ILE A 560 -45.40 15.71 -2.97
C ILE A 560 -44.74 15.75 -1.58
N GLY A 561 -44.56 14.60 -0.94
CA GLY A 561 -43.85 14.46 0.32
C GLY A 561 -42.34 14.28 0.18
N ALA A 562 -41.84 14.12 -1.06
CA ALA A 562 -40.43 13.82 -1.35
C ALA A 562 -39.91 12.62 -0.53
N ARG A 563 -40.72 11.57 -0.44
CA ARG A 563 -40.37 10.41 0.39
C ARG A 563 -39.04 9.81 -0.04
N GLN A 564 -38.23 9.42 0.94
CA GLN A 564 -37.04 8.61 0.72
C GLN A 564 -37.48 7.14 0.66
N LEU A 565 -37.12 6.46 -0.41
CA LEU A 565 -37.29 5.02 -0.58
C LEU A 565 -35.95 4.33 -0.33
N ASN A 566 -35.97 3.26 0.46
CA ASN A 566 -34.84 2.37 0.68
C ASN A 566 -35.25 0.92 0.36
N VAL A 567 -34.43 0.21 -0.42
CA VAL A 567 -34.77 -1.11 -0.97
C VAL A 567 -33.63 -2.12 -0.82
N GLY A 568 -33.97 -3.36 -0.48
CA GLY A 568 -33.00 -4.42 -0.18
C GLY A 568 -32.39 -4.29 1.22
N GLY A 569 -31.34 -5.05 1.49
CA GLY A 569 -30.73 -5.13 2.81
C GLY A 569 -29.93 -6.41 3.03
N TRP A 570 -29.46 -6.63 4.25
CA TRP A 570 -28.47 -7.68 4.53
C TRP A 570 -29.04 -9.11 4.51
N SER A 571 -30.04 -9.37 5.34
CA SER A 571 -30.44 -10.75 5.67
C SER A 571 -31.91 -10.91 5.98
N LEU A 572 -32.42 -12.14 5.86
CA LEU A 572 -33.83 -12.46 6.11
C LEU A 572 -34.75 -11.55 5.27
N ASP A 573 -35.85 -11.10 5.86
CA ASP A 573 -36.86 -10.24 5.25
C ASP A 573 -36.28 -8.92 4.71
N SER A 574 -35.14 -8.46 5.26
CA SER A 574 -34.52 -7.21 4.83
C SER A 574 -33.97 -7.27 3.40
N THR A 575 -33.63 -8.45 2.86
CA THR A 575 -33.18 -8.58 1.47
C THR A 575 -34.29 -8.25 0.48
N GLN A 576 -35.56 -8.34 0.88
CA GLN A 576 -36.70 -7.85 0.08
C GLN A 576 -37.29 -6.58 0.69
N GLY A 577 -36.56 -5.92 1.59
CA GLY A 577 -37.04 -4.77 2.35
C GLY A 577 -37.45 -3.63 1.44
N VAL A 578 -38.57 -2.99 1.78
CA VAL A 578 -39.03 -1.74 1.18
C VAL A 578 -39.41 -0.82 2.32
N ARG A 579 -38.69 0.29 2.45
CA ARG A 579 -38.81 1.22 3.58
C ARG A 579 -39.03 2.63 3.04
N LEU A 580 -39.98 3.33 3.64
CA LEU A 580 -40.37 4.68 3.23
C LEU A 580 -40.19 5.64 4.40
N TYR A 581 -39.59 6.79 4.13
CA TYR A 581 -39.50 7.88 5.09
C TYR A 581 -40.00 9.16 4.45
N THR A 582 -40.97 9.82 5.09
CA THR A 582 -41.50 11.12 4.64
C THR A 582 -40.82 12.25 5.43
N PRO A 583 -39.91 13.05 4.83
CA PRO A 583 -39.25 14.13 5.55
C PRO A 583 -40.24 15.18 6.07
N ASP A 584 -40.09 15.58 7.34
CA ASP A 584 -40.89 16.63 7.98
C ASP A 584 -40.05 17.53 8.90
N GLY A 585 -40.69 18.54 9.48
CA GLY A 585 -40.02 19.60 10.22
C GLY A 585 -39.28 20.60 9.31
N SER A 586 -38.75 21.65 9.91
CA SER A 586 -37.95 22.67 9.24
C SER A 586 -36.62 22.84 9.99
N PRO A 587 -35.62 23.54 9.43
CA PRO A 587 -34.39 23.82 10.16
C PRO A 587 -34.67 24.44 11.53
N GLY A 588 -34.16 23.80 12.59
CA GLY A 588 -34.33 24.18 13.99
C GLY A 588 -35.54 23.56 14.66
N VAL A 589 -36.33 22.76 13.93
CA VAL A 589 -37.55 22.10 14.40
C VAL A 589 -37.47 20.62 14.07
N ASN A 590 -37.40 19.77 15.09
CA ASN A 590 -37.32 18.31 14.91
C ASN A 590 -38.48 17.78 14.06
N GLY A 591 -38.16 16.82 13.18
CA GLY A 591 -39.17 16.01 12.51
C GLY A 591 -39.89 15.09 13.50
N THR A 592 -41.04 14.59 13.09
CA THR A 592 -41.88 13.68 13.87
C THR A 592 -42.10 12.35 13.16
N ASN A 593 -41.87 12.29 11.85
CA ASN A 593 -42.00 11.05 11.09
C ASN A 593 -40.83 10.11 11.37
N ASP A 594 -41.11 8.81 11.31
CA ASP A 594 -40.13 7.73 11.41
C ASP A 594 -40.18 6.88 10.13
N TRP A 595 -39.27 5.91 9.99
CA TRP A 595 -39.29 4.98 8.85
C TRP A 595 -40.47 4.01 8.94
N GLU A 596 -41.17 3.86 7.81
CA GLU A 596 -42.31 2.98 7.63
C GLU A 596 -41.88 1.73 6.86
N GLU A 597 -42.17 0.57 7.43
CA GLU A 597 -41.79 -0.73 6.88
C GLU A 597 -42.75 -1.82 7.40
N ASN A 598 -43.22 -2.68 6.51
CA ASN A 598 -44.00 -3.87 6.85
C ASN A 598 -43.85 -4.92 5.74
N PHE A 599 -42.94 -5.87 5.97
CA PHE A 599 -42.60 -6.92 5.00
C PHE A 599 -43.80 -7.76 4.55
N GLU A 600 -44.75 -8.04 5.44
CA GLU A 600 -45.93 -8.85 5.13
C GLU A 600 -46.88 -8.16 4.13
N GLU A 601 -46.83 -6.83 4.05
CA GLU A 601 -47.70 -6.03 3.19
C GLU A 601 -46.93 -5.51 1.96
N LEU A 602 -45.66 -5.11 2.14
CA LEU A 602 -44.82 -4.56 1.09
C LEU A 602 -43.39 -5.09 1.15
N HIS A 603 -42.96 -5.71 0.06
CA HIS A 603 -41.61 -6.24 -0.15
C HIS A 603 -41.27 -6.27 -1.65
N LEU A 604 -39.97 -6.33 -1.97
CA LEU A 604 -39.47 -6.60 -3.32
C LEU A 604 -39.86 -8.01 -3.77
N GLN A 605 -40.06 -8.20 -5.08
CA GLN A 605 -40.31 -9.51 -5.68
C GLN A 605 -39.07 -10.42 -5.62
N LYS A 606 -37.88 -9.84 -5.50
CA LYS A 606 -36.60 -10.54 -5.42
C LYS A 606 -35.76 -10.08 -4.24
N GLN A 607 -34.90 -10.97 -3.77
CA GLN A 607 -33.96 -10.70 -2.68
C GLN A 607 -32.76 -9.93 -3.24
N ARG A 608 -32.37 -8.85 -2.56
CA ARG A 608 -31.33 -7.94 -3.03
C ARG A 608 -30.46 -7.40 -1.90
N TRP A 609 -29.17 -7.55 -2.09
CA TRP A 609 -28.06 -6.96 -1.37
C TRP A 609 -27.15 -6.28 -2.40
N TYR A 610 -26.75 -5.04 -2.16
CA TYR A 610 -26.13 -4.13 -3.15
C TYR A 610 -26.94 -3.84 -4.45
N PRO A 611 -28.26 -3.59 -4.40
CA PRO A 611 -29.00 -3.18 -5.58
C PRO A 611 -28.84 -1.68 -5.88
N THR A 612 -28.96 -1.32 -7.17
CA THR A 612 -29.19 0.09 -7.53
C THR A 612 -30.68 0.36 -7.69
N ALA A 613 -31.14 1.50 -7.16
CA ALA A 613 -32.49 2.03 -7.40
C ALA A 613 -32.44 3.28 -8.29
N ALA A 614 -33.41 3.45 -9.19
CA ALA A 614 -33.50 4.62 -10.07
C ALA A 614 -34.94 4.99 -10.41
N VAL A 615 -35.27 6.29 -10.35
CA VAL A 615 -36.56 6.82 -10.80
C VAL A 615 -36.57 6.91 -12.34
N LEU A 616 -37.55 6.27 -12.97
CA LEU A 616 -37.73 6.22 -14.41
C LEU A 616 -38.55 7.41 -14.94
N PRO A 617 -38.52 7.70 -16.26
CA PRO A 617 -39.28 8.81 -16.85
C PRO A 617 -40.79 8.78 -16.61
N ASN A 618 -41.37 7.59 -16.40
CA ASN A 618 -42.78 7.40 -16.10
C ASN A 618 -43.11 7.57 -14.60
N GLY A 619 -42.12 7.86 -13.74
CA GLY A 619 -42.26 8.04 -12.29
C GLY A 619 -42.14 6.76 -11.46
N THR A 620 -42.05 5.57 -12.08
CA THR A 620 -41.83 4.32 -11.35
C THR A 620 -40.36 4.18 -10.94
N VAL A 621 -40.07 3.35 -9.94
CA VAL A 621 -38.71 3.06 -9.50
C VAL A 621 -38.26 1.70 -10.04
N MET A 622 -37.15 1.69 -10.76
CA MET A 622 -36.44 0.47 -11.13
C MET A 622 -35.49 0.07 -10.01
N VAL A 623 -35.46 -1.21 -9.67
CA VAL A 623 -34.45 -1.83 -8.80
C VAL A 623 -33.71 -2.89 -9.60
N ILE A 624 -32.39 -2.81 -9.70
CA ILE A 624 -31.57 -3.63 -10.60
C ILE A 624 -30.37 -4.26 -9.87
N GLY A 625 -30.12 -5.53 -10.19
CA GLY A 625 -28.96 -6.27 -9.72
C GLY A 625 -28.98 -6.56 -8.21
N GLY A 626 -27.79 -6.83 -7.69
CA GLY A 626 -27.56 -7.27 -6.32
C GLY A 626 -27.39 -8.79 -6.20
N GLU A 627 -27.23 -9.26 -4.98
CA GLU A 627 -27.19 -10.67 -4.59
C GLU A 627 -28.40 -11.01 -3.72
N THR A 628 -28.74 -12.28 -3.54
CA THR A 628 -29.88 -12.70 -2.68
C THR A 628 -29.60 -12.56 -1.18
N GLY A 629 -28.60 -11.77 -0.77
CA GLY A 629 -28.11 -11.60 0.59
C GLY A 629 -26.58 -11.53 0.63
N SER A 630 -25.99 -11.36 1.82
CA SER A 630 -24.54 -11.23 1.95
C SER A 630 -23.78 -12.45 1.42
N ASN A 631 -22.94 -12.22 0.39
CA ASN A 631 -22.17 -13.23 -0.32
C ASN A 631 -23.07 -14.35 -0.88
N GLY A 632 -24.29 -13.98 -1.25
CA GLY A 632 -25.29 -14.89 -1.82
C GLY A 632 -25.08 -15.09 -3.32
N PRO A 633 -25.86 -15.97 -3.96
CA PRO A 633 -25.95 -16.00 -5.41
C PRO A 633 -26.36 -14.63 -5.98
N PRO A 634 -25.91 -14.29 -7.22
CA PRO A 634 -26.38 -13.10 -7.90
C PRO A 634 -27.90 -13.12 -8.05
N GLU A 635 -28.50 -11.93 -8.01
CA GLU A 635 -29.87 -11.64 -8.43
C GLU A 635 -29.85 -10.80 -9.72
N PRO A 636 -29.55 -11.43 -10.87
CA PRO A 636 -29.25 -10.75 -12.12
C PRO A 636 -30.53 -10.35 -12.87
N ASN A 637 -31.38 -9.57 -12.25
CA ASN A 637 -32.61 -9.07 -12.87
C ASN A 637 -32.93 -7.65 -12.42
N VAL A 638 -33.90 -7.06 -13.11
CA VAL A 638 -34.59 -5.84 -12.68
C VAL A 638 -35.97 -6.19 -12.13
N GLU A 639 -36.53 -5.29 -11.34
CA GLU A 639 -37.95 -5.22 -11.01
C GLU A 639 -38.41 -3.76 -10.88
N ILE A 640 -39.73 -3.53 -10.85
CA ILE A 640 -40.32 -2.19 -10.81
C ILE A 640 -41.22 -2.02 -9.59
N LEU A 641 -41.07 -0.87 -8.92
CA LEU A 641 -41.96 -0.38 -7.86
C LEU A 641 -42.72 0.88 -8.33
N PRO A 642 -44.01 1.03 -8.00
CA PRO A 642 -44.89 -0.01 -7.45
C PRO A 642 -45.04 -1.21 -8.38
N THR A 643 -45.22 -2.41 -7.80
CA THR A 643 -45.56 -3.59 -8.59
C THR A 643 -46.95 -3.40 -9.22
N PRO A 644 -47.08 -3.39 -10.57
CA PRO A 644 -48.34 -3.18 -11.25
C PRO A 644 -49.29 -4.36 -11.07
N ALA A 645 -50.58 -4.12 -11.31
CA ALA A 645 -51.60 -5.16 -11.32
C ALA A 645 -51.26 -6.25 -12.36
N GLY A 646 -50.97 -7.47 -11.90
CA GLY A 646 -50.44 -8.57 -12.73
C GLY A 646 -49.26 -9.29 -12.09
N GLY A 647 -48.59 -8.66 -11.12
CA GLY A 647 -47.81 -9.32 -10.07
C GLY A 647 -46.31 -9.50 -10.31
N ASP A 648 -45.87 -9.89 -11.52
CA ASP A 648 -44.44 -10.09 -11.81
C ASP A 648 -43.92 -9.07 -12.84
N THR A 649 -42.87 -8.34 -12.46
CA THR A 649 -42.17 -7.34 -13.30
C THR A 649 -40.72 -7.73 -13.56
N THR A 650 -40.32 -8.93 -13.14
CA THR A 650 -38.91 -9.29 -13.11
C THR A 650 -38.42 -9.64 -14.51
N VAL A 651 -37.30 -9.04 -14.93
CA VAL A 651 -36.66 -9.33 -16.23
C VAL A 651 -35.22 -9.76 -15.98
N PHE A 652 -34.89 -10.98 -16.39
CA PHE A 652 -33.55 -11.55 -16.27
C PHE A 652 -32.56 -10.86 -17.22
N LEU A 653 -31.37 -10.59 -16.71
CA LEU A 653 -30.28 -9.88 -17.38
C LEU A 653 -29.05 -10.80 -17.43
N ASP A 654 -28.83 -11.46 -18.57
CA ASP A 654 -27.74 -12.44 -18.75
C ASP A 654 -26.34 -11.87 -18.45
N TRP A 655 -26.18 -10.58 -18.68
CA TRP A 655 -24.92 -9.85 -18.53
C TRP A 655 -24.59 -9.54 -17.08
N LEU A 656 -25.59 -9.30 -16.22
CA LEU A 656 -25.37 -9.27 -14.77
C LEU A 656 -25.03 -10.68 -14.26
N ASN A 657 -25.71 -11.71 -14.77
CA ASN A 657 -25.41 -13.07 -14.34
C ASN A 657 -23.96 -13.50 -14.70
N ARG A 658 -23.42 -13.02 -15.83
CA ARG A 658 -22.09 -13.38 -16.31
C ARG A 658 -20.96 -12.61 -15.62
N THR A 659 -21.21 -11.39 -15.15
CA THR A 659 -20.17 -10.50 -14.63
C THR A 659 -20.11 -10.44 -13.10
N ASP A 660 -20.99 -11.19 -12.44
CA ASP A 660 -20.95 -11.46 -11.00
C ASP A 660 -19.58 -12.04 -10.57
N PRO A 661 -19.04 -11.65 -9.39
CA PRO A 661 -19.58 -10.69 -8.41
C PRO A 661 -19.17 -9.23 -8.68
N ASN A 662 -18.62 -8.92 -9.86
CA ASN A 662 -17.96 -7.64 -10.12
C ASN A 662 -18.89 -6.53 -10.62
N ASN A 663 -20.20 -6.64 -10.39
CA ASN A 663 -21.22 -5.81 -11.05
C ASN A 663 -22.32 -5.30 -10.11
N LEU A 664 -22.12 -5.42 -8.79
CA LEU A 664 -23.08 -4.93 -7.82
C LEU A 664 -23.06 -3.40 -7.77
N TYR A 665 -24.15 -2.78 -7.34
CA TYR A 665 -24.41 -1.34 -7.55
C TYR A 665 -24.11 -0.86 -8.98
N PRO A 666 -24.75 -1.43 -10.02
CA PRO A 666 -24.56 -0.94 -11.39
C PRO A 666 -24.95 0.55 -11.49
N PHE A 667 -24.18 1.36 -12.21
CA PHE A 667 -24.51 2.78 -12.39
C PHE A 667 -25.59 2.94 -13.46
N VAL A 668 -26.69 3.62 -13.12
CA VAL A 668 -27.90 3.70 -13.96
C VAL A 668 -28.24 5.15 -14.27
N PHE A 669 -28.42 5.46 -15.56
CA PHE A 669 -28.81 6.81 -16.01
C PHE A 669 -29.87 6.79 -17.11
N VAL A 670 -30.88 7.64 -16.98
CA VAL A 670 -31.83 7.93 -18.07
C VAL A 670 -31.16 8.83 -19.12
N LEU A 671 -31.25 8.46 -20.40
CA LEU A 671 -30.71 9.21 -21.53
C LEU A 671 -31.78 10.08 -22.21
N HIS A 672 -31.36 10.97 -23.12
CA HIS A 672 -32.29 11.85 -23.84
C HIS A 672 -33.25 11.11 -24.77
N SER A 673 -32.91 9.91 -25.26
CA SER A 673 -33.87 9.04 -25.97
C SER A 673 -34.98 8.49 -25.08
N GLY A 674 -34.85 8.58 -23.75
CA GLY A 674 -35.71 7.90 -22.78
C GLY A 674 -35.24 6.49 -22.43
N ASN A 675 -34.21 5.95 -23.10
CA ASN A 675 -33.58 4.68 -22.75
C ASN A 675 -32.65 4.80 -21.53
N ILE A 676 -32.20 3.66 -21.01
CA ILE A 676 -31.40 3.60 -19.80
C ILE A 676 -29.97 3.17 -20.16
N PHE A 677 -28.99 3.96 -19.72
CA PHE A 677 -27.58 3.57 -19.73
C PHE A 677 -27.22 2.86 -18.44
N VAL A 678 -26.56 1.70 -18.55
CA VAL A 678 -26.09 0.91 -17.41
C VAL A 678 -24.61 0.65 -17.54
N VAL A 679 -23.84 0.95 -16.50
CA VAL A 679 -22.43 0.56 -16.31
C VAL A 679 -22.37 -0.53 -15.26
N TYR A 680 -21.62 -1.58 -15.54
CA TYR A 680 -21.46 -2.73 -14.65
C TYR A 680 -20.11 -3.40 -14.93
N TYR A 681 -19.37 -3.76 -13.88
CA TYR A 681 -17.99 -4.23 -13.99
C TYR A 681 -17.14 -3.25 -14.83
N ASN A 682 -16.59 -3.68 -15.96
CA ASN A 682 -15.90 -2.84 -16.94
C ASN A 682 -16.65 -2.80 -18.29
N GLU A 683 -17.95 -3.07 -18.26
CA GLU A 683 -18.83 -3.07 -19.42
C GLU A 683 -19.93 -2.00 -19.26
N ALA A 684 -20.55 -1.62 -20.38
CA ALA A 684 -21.71 -0.75 -20.37
C ALA A 684 -22.64 -1.03 -21.53
N ARG A 685 -23.91 -0.64 -21.40
CA ARG A 685 -24.94 -0.81 -22.45
C ARG A 685 -26.08 0.18 -22.30
N ILE A 686 -26.82 0.35 -23.39
CA ILE A 686 -28.14 0.99 -23.41
C ILE A 686 -29.18 -0.13 -23.43
N ILE A 687 -30.17 -0.05 -22.54
CA ILE A 687 -31.34 -0.90 -22.51
C ILE A 687 -32.62 -0.09 -22.76
N ASP A 688 -33.61 -0.73 -23.34
CA ASP A 688 -34.94 -0.14 -23.51
C ASP A 688 -35.60 0.08 -22.14
N ALA A 689 -36.17 1.26 -21.91
CA ALA A 689 -36.73 1.59 -20.59
C ALA A 689 -38.07 0.89 -20.28
N ALA A 690 -38.71 0.27 -21.27
CA ALA A 690 -39.99 -0.44 -21.10
C ALA A 690 -39.81 -1.97 -21.08
N THR A 691 -38.93 -2.51 -21.93
CA THR A 691 -38.69 -3.97 -22.02
C THR A 691 -37.43 -4.44 -21.30
N PHE A 692 -36.51 -3.52 -20.99
CA PHE A 692 -35.16 -3.81 -20.45
C PHE A 692 -34.28 -4.66 -21.36
N GLU A 693 -34.68 -4.86 -22.62
CA GLU A 693 -33.85 -5.52 -23.61
C GLU A 693 -32.65 -4.64 -23.98
N THR A 694 -31.50 -5.27 -24.26
CA THR A 694 -30.31 -4.53 -24.68
C THR A 694 -30.50 -3.97 -26.08
N ILE A 695 -30.43 -2.65 -26.20
CA ILE A 695 -30.45 -1.93 -27.48
C ILE A 695 -29.06 -1.88 -28.07
N GLN A 696 -28.06 -1.56 -27.24
CA GLN A 696 -26.68 -1.37 -27.70
C GLN A 696 -25.68 -1.70 -26.60
N THR A 697 -24.68 -2.52 -26.90
CA THR A 697 -23.53 -2.74 -26.03
C THR A 697 -22.43 -1.74 -26.38
N MET A 698 -21.82 -1.12 -25.37
CA MET A 698 -20.70 -0.20 -25.54
C MET A 698 -19.37 -0.99 -25.68
N PRO A 699 -18.30 -0.36 -26.19
CA PRO A 699 -16.95 -0.89 -25.99
C PRO A 699 -16.65 -1.07 -24.50
N ASN A 700 -15.79 -2.04 -24.16
CA ASN A 700 -15.33 -2.19 -22.78
C ASN A 700 -14.69 -0.89 -22.29
N ILE A 701 -14.93 -0.60 -21.02
CA ILE A 701 -14.40 0.57 -20.35
C ILE A 701 -12.88 0.37 -20.18
N PRO A 702 -12.04 1.30 -20.65
CA PRO A 702 -10.60 1.23 -20.40
C PRO A 702 -10.31 1.23 -18.90
N ALA A 703 -9.39 0.39 -18.46
CA ALA A 703 -9.00 0.26 -17.05
C ALA A 703 -7.57 0.78 -16.83
N ALA A 704 -6.62 -0.06 -16.40
CA ALA A 704 -5.22 0.31 -16.27
C ALA A 704 -4.46 0.03 -17.58
N VAL A 705 -3.33 0.70 -17.76
CA VAL A 705 -2.48 0.55 -18.96
C VAL A 705 -1.96 -0.88 -19.17
N ASN A 706 -1.78 -1.61 -18.07
CA ASN A 706 -1.26 -2.97 -18.02
C ASN A 706 -2.32 -4.02 -17.65
N ASP A 707 -3.55 -3.60 -17.34
CA ASP A 707 -4.63 -4.49 -16.95
C ASP A 707 -5.99 -3.93 -17.39
N PHE A 708 -6.51 -4.52 -18.47
CA PHE A 708 -7.80 -4.14 -19.06
C PHE A 708 -9.01 -4.73 -18.32
N LEU A 709 -8.78 -5.59 -17.31
CA LEU A 709 -9.83 -6.25 -16.53
C LEU A 709 -10.19 -5.47 -15.25
N GLY A 710 -9.66 -4.26 -15.05
CA GLY A 710 -10.09 -3.42 -13.92
C GLY A 710 -11.56 -3.01 -14.03
N GLY A 711 -12.29 -3.13 -12.92
CA GLY A 711 -13.72 -2.86 -12.82
C GLY A 711 -14.04 -1.44 -12.34
N ARG A 712 -15.30 -1.03 -12.51
CA ARG A 712 -15.83 0.29 -12.15
C ARG A 712 -16.94 0.27 -11.11
N THR A 713 -17.54 -0.88 -10.85
CA THR A 713 -18.61 -1.06 -9.87
C THR A 713 -18.15 -2.02 -8.78
N TYR A 714 -18.93 -2.17 -7.72
CA TYR A 714 -18.61 -3.05 -6.59
C TYR A 714 -18.20 -4.46 -7.06
N PRO A 715 -17.13 -5.07 -6.49
CA PRO A 715 -16.31 -4.56 -5.39
C PRO A 715 -15.11 -3.72 -5.85
N MET A 716 -14.89 -3.55 -7.16
CA MET A 716 -13.81 -2.68 -7.65
C MET A 716 -14.12 -1.19 -7.48
N GLU A 717 -15.39 -0.85 -7.27
CA GLU A 717 -15.99 0.45 -6.90
C GLU A 717 -15.26 1.71 -7.37
N GLY A 718 -15.70 2.23 -8.50
CA GLY A 718 -15.50 3.62 -8.89
C GLY A 718 -16.71 4.47 -8.46
N ALA A 719 -16.92 5.60 -9.13
CA ALA A 719 -18.13 6.39 -9.01
C ALA A 719 -18.49 7.02 -10.34
N SER A 720 -19.77 7.37 -10.52
CA SER A 720 -20.27 7.85 -11.80
C SER A 720 -21.32 8.94 -11.67
N VAL A 721 -21.30 9.89 -12.62
CA VAL A 721 -22.28 10.98 -12.76
C VAL A 721 -22.50 11.32 -14.23
N LEU A 722 -23.58 12.04 -14.52
CA LEU A 722 -23.75 12.72 -15.80
C LEU A 722 -23.07 14.08 -15.80
N PHE A 723 -22.45 14.44 -16.93
CA PHE A 723 -22.06 15.84 -17.16
C PHE A 723 -23.28 16.77 -17.03
N PRO A 724 -23.07 18.04 -16.64
CA PRO A 724 -24.15 18.99 -16.57
C PRO A 724 -24.81 19.18 -17.93
N GLN A 725 -26.13 19.15 -17.96
CA GLN A 725 -26.91 19.36 -19.18
C GLN A 725 -27.47 20.78 -19.15
N GLN A 726 -27.42 21.47 -20.29
CA GLN A 726 -27.84 22.86 -20.39
C GLN A 726 -28.94 23.03 -21.43
N ALA A 727 -29.91 23.91 -21.17
CA ALA A 727 -30.93 24.26 -22.16
C ALA A 727 -30.27 24.78 -23.45
N PRO A 728 -30.76 24.40 -24.65
CA PRO A 728 -32.02 23.70 -24.92
C PRO A 728 -31.97 22.16 -24.82
N TYR A 729 -30.93 21.59 -24.20
CA TYR A 729 -30.75 20.14 -23.95
C TYR A 729 -30.60 19.33 -25.25
N THR A 730 -29.95 19.92 -26.25
CA THR A 730 -29.70 19.29 -27.56
C THR A 730 -28.35 18.59 -27.63
N ASP A 731 -27.43 18.90 -26.72
CA ASP A 731 -26.12 18.28 -26.66
C ASP A 731 -26.25 16.81 -26.21
N PRO A 732 -25.44 15.88 -26.75
CA PRO A 732 -25.45 14.49 -26.31
C PRO A 732 -25.15 14.38 -24.80
N VAL A 733 -25.91 13.53 -24.10
CA VAL A 733 -25.62 13.20 -22.70
C VAL A 733 -24.23 12.60 -22.61
N THR A 734 -23.41 13.09 -21.69
CA THR A 734 -22.07 12.54 -21.41
C THR A 734 -22.08 11.91 -20.03
N VAL A 735 -21.66 10.65 -19.93
CA VAL A 735 -21.49 9.90 -18.68
C VAL A 735 -20.03 9.95 -18.29
N LEU A 736 -19.73 10.20 -17.02
CA LEU A 736 -18.39 10.21 -16.43
C LEU A 736 -18.29 9.09 -15.40
N VAL A 737 -17.26 8.25 -15.50
CA VAL A 737 -16.94 7.21 -14.52
C VAL A 737 -15.51 7.41 -14.05
N CYS A 738 -15.28 7.49 -12.74
CA CYS A 738 -13.97 7.76 -12.15
C CYS A 738 -13.59 6.67 -11.15
N GLY A 739 -12.30 6.32 -11.12
CA GLY A 739 -11.79 5.34 -10.17
C GLY A 739 -12.27 3.92 -10.46
N GLY A 740 -12.01 3.02 -9.51
CA GLY A 740 -12.18 1.59 -9.67
C GLY A 740 -10.91 0.86 -9.20
N SER A 741 -10.80 -0.45 -9.44
CA SER A 741 -9.58 -1.19 -9.18
C SER A 741 -9.35 -2.36 -10.14
N CYS A 742 -8.09 -2.75 -10.27
CA CYS A 742 -7.67 -3.94 -11.02
C CYS A 742 -7.85 -5.20 -10.17
N PRO A 743 -8.13 -6.36 -10.80
CA PRO A 743 -8.16 -7.65 -10.10
C PRO A 743 -6.81 -7.99 -9.45
N GLY A 744 -6.81 -8.99 -8.58
CA GLY A 744 -5.60 -9.43 -7.87
C GLY A 744 -5.26 -8.51 -6.70
N ALA A 745 -4.14 -7.77 -6.78
CA ALA A 745 -3.67 -6.93 -5.68
C ALA A 745 -4.53 -5.67 -5.44
N GLY A 746 -5.57 -5.43 -6.25
CA GLY A 746 -6.52 -4.33 -6.05
C GLY A 746 -5.93 -2.97 -6.39
N ILE A 747 -4.99 -2.85 -7.32
CA ILE A 747 -4.41 -1.54 -7.65
C ILE A 747 -5.51 -0.62 -8.17
N ALA A 748 -5.74 0.50 -7.47
CA ALA A 748 -6.83 1.38 -7.83
C ALA A 748 -6.56 2.10 -9.16
N LEU A 749 -7.63 2.40 -9.88
CA LEU A 749 -7.56 3.09 -11.16
C LEU A 749 -7.31 4.58 -10.95
N ASP A 750 -6.40 5.13 -11.73
CA ASP A 750 -5.99 6.53 -11.70
C ASP A 750 -6.56 7.31 -12.88
N ASN A 751 -7.77 7.00 -13.28
CA ASN A 751 -8.40 7.67 -14.40
C ASN A 751 -9.91 7.81 -14.27
N CYS A 752 -10.39 8.86 -14.91
CA CYS A 752 -11.79 9.07 -15.25
C CYS A 752 -11.97 8.80 -16.75
N VAL A 753 -13.08 8.16 -17.09
CA VAL A 753 -13.48 7.89 -18.47
C VAL A 753 -14.83 8.52 -18.73
N SER A 754 -15.01 9.07 -19.92
CA SER A 754 -16.29 9.65 -20.33
C SER A 754 -16.74 9.11 -21.69
N ILE A 755 -18.05 9.02 -21.87
CA ILE A 755 -18.66 8.58 -23.14
C ILE A 755 -19.95 9.35 -23.40
N GLN A 756 -20.24 9.60 -24.67
CA GLN A 756 -21.55 10.04 -25.15
C GLN A 756 -22.27 8.84 -25.78
N PRO A 757 -23.07 8.08 -25.02
CA PRO A 757 -23.47 6.74 -25.43
C PRO A 757 -24.41 6.70 -26.64
N GLU A 758 -25.14 7.80 -26.90
CA GLU A 758 -26.10 7.91 -28.02
C GLU A 758 -25.47 8.49 -29.30
N VAL A 759 -24.16 8.78 -29.29
CA VAL A 759 -23.43 9.18 -30.49
C VAL A 759 -23.05 7.91 -31.28
N GLU A 760 -23.21 7.96 -32.60
CA GLU A 760 -22.85 6.84 -33.48
C GLU A 760 -21.36 6.48 -33.30
N ASN A 761 -21.07 5.19 -33.10
CA ASN A 761 -19.71 4.69 -32.82
C ASN A 761 -19.05 5.36 -31.59
N ALA A 762 -19.82 5.59 -30.53
CA ALA A 762 -19.31 6.13 -29.27
C ALA A 762 -18.07 5.39 -28.76
N THR A 763 -17.07 6.15 -28.30
CA THR A 763 -15.83 5.64 -27.72
C THR A 763 -15.56 6.30 -26.38
N TRP A 764 -14.85 5.59 -25.50
CA TRP A 764 -14.44 6.12 -24.21
C TRP A 764 -13.28 7.11 -24.37
N ALA A 765 -13.43 8.28 -23.77
CA ALA A 765 -12.38 9.27 -23.61
C ALA A 765 -11.81 9.17 -22.20
N LEU A 766 -10.52 8.82 -22.08
CA LEU A 766 -9.83 8.61 -20.80
C LEU A 766 -9.01 9.85 -20.42
N GLU A 767 -9.18 10.32 -19.18
CA GLU A 767 -8.39 11.37 -18.55
C GLU A 767 -7.76 10.81 -17.27
N ARG A 768 -6.44 11.01 -17.10
CA ARG A 768 -5.73 10.54 -15.91
C ARG A 768 -6.03 11.43 -14.71
N MET A 769 -6.36 10.83 -13.58
CA MET A 769 -6.42 11.46 -12.28
C MET A 769 -5.00 11.59 -11.70
N PRO A 770 -4.71 12.64 -10.90
CA PRO A 770 -3.44 12.79 -10.20
C PRO A 770 -3.13 11.70 -9.16
N SER A 771 -4.13 10.92 -8.75
CA SER A 771 -4.00 9.85 -7.77
C SER A 771 -4.96 8.69 -8.10
N PRO A 772 -4.55 7.42 -7.94
CA PRO A 772 -5.45 6.27 -8.04
C PRO A 772 -6.50 6.27 -6.93
N ARG A 773 -7.70 5.76 -7.22
CA ARG A 773 -8.81 5.80 -6.26
C ARG A 773 -9.82 4.66 -6.47
N VAL A 774 -10.00 3.84 -5.45
CA VAL A 774 -11.12 2.89 -5.28
C VAL A 774 -12.04 3.41 -4.18
N MET A 775 -13.35 3.18 -4.31
CA MET A 775 -14.41 3.78 -3.49
C MET A 775 -14.40 5.31 -3.41
N PRO A 776 -14.22 6.05 -4.53
CA PRO A 776 -14.43 7.49 -4.50
C PRO A 776 -15.89 7.83 -4.23
N ASN A 777 -16.16 9.01 -3.65
CA ASN A 777 -17.45 9.68 -3.85
C ASN A 777 -17.30 10.77 -4.91
N LEU A 778 -18.27 10.86 -5.82
CA LEU A 778 -18.40 11.91 -6.84
C LEU A 778 -19.62 12.77 -6.53
N VAL A 779 -19.42 14.02 -6.12
CA VAL A 779 -20.51 14.92 -5.70
C VAL A 779 -20.71 16.03 -6.72
N PRO A 780 -21.90 16.13 -7.37
CA PRO A 780 -22.26 17.26 -8.21
C PRO A 780 -22.36 18.56 -7.42
N LEU A 781 -21.73 19.62 -7.92
CA LEU A 781 -21.75 20.95 -7.31
C LEU A 781 -22.62 21.94 -8.11
N PRO A 782 -23.13 23.02 -7.47
CA PRO A 782 -24.05 23.97 -8.10
C PRO A 782 -23.50 24.64 -9.36
N ASP A 783 -22.19 24.81 -9.48
CA ASP A 783 -21.52 25.46 -10.62
C ASP A 783 -21.30 24.54 -11.82
N GLY A 784 -21.67 23.26 -11.69
CA GLY A 784 -21.50 22.24 -12.72
C GLY A 784 -20.19 21.47 -12.63
N THR A 785 -19.36 21.74 -11.63
CA THR A 785 -18.17 20.93 -11.33
C THR A 785 -18.52 19.71 -10.47
N PHE A 786 -17.61 18.75 -10.40
CA PHE A 786 -17.74 17.56 -9.55
C PHE A 786 -16.60 17.50 -8.54
N LEU A 787 -16.95 17.32 -7.26
CA LEU A 787 -15.98 17.04 -6.21
C LEU A 787 -15.72 15.53 -6.17
N ILE A 788 -14.44 15.13 -6.27
CA ILE A 788 -13.99 13.75 -6.12
C ILE A 788 -13.19 13.66 -4.83
N LEU A 789 -13.59 12.81 -3.89
CA LEU A 789 -12.90 12.63 -2.62
C LEU A 789 -13.10 11.21 -2.10
N ASN A 790 -12.52 10.92 -0.92
CA ASN A 790 -12.56 9.62 -0.25
C ASN A 790 -11.87 8.49 -1.05
N GLY A 791 -11.95 7.28 -0.54
CA GLY A 791 -11.41 6.08 -1.15
C GLY A 791 -9.98 5.76 -0.74
N ALA A 792 -9.42 4.75 -1.39
CA ALA A 792 -8.08 4.22 -1.15
C ALA A 792 -7.27 4.15 -2.44
N VAL A 793 -5.94 4.08 -2.34
CA VAL A 793 -5.07 3.85 -3.51
C VAL A 793 -4.89 2.35 -3.82
N GLN A 794 -5.23 1.48 -2.87
CA GLN A 794 -5.12 0.04 -3.05
C GLN A 794 -6.29 -0.72 -2.39
N GLY A 795 -6.79 -1.72 -3.10
CA GLY A 795 -7.74 -2.71 -2.64
C GLY A 795 -9.08 -2.70 -3.37
N PHE A 796 -10.11 -3.11 -2.63
CA PHE A 796 -11.48 -3.24 -3.10
C PHE A 796 -12.45 -2.66 -2.06
N ALA A 797 -13.67 -2.37 -2.50
CA ALA A 797 -14.78 -2.14 -1.60
C ALA A 797 -15.12 -3.41 -0.81
N GLY A 798 -15.25 -3.25 0.50
CA GLY A 798 -15.51 -4.32 1.45
C GLY A 798 -14.67 -4.19 2.72
N PHE A 799 -15.06 -4.95 3.75
CA PHE A 799 -14.42 -4.96 5.05
C PHE A 799 -12.98 -5.49 4.98
N GLY A 800 -12.03 -4.67 5.46
CA GLY A 800 -10.60 -5.00 5.48
C GLY A 800 -9.97 -5.20 4.10
N LEU A 801 -10.64 -4.80 3.02
CA LEU A 801 -10.19 -5.09 1.64
C LEU A 801 -9.40 -3.95 1.00
N ALA A 802 -9.32 -2.79 1.65
CA ALA A 802 -8.57 -1.64 1.15
C ALA A 802 -7.63 -1.06 2.20
N ASN A 803 -6.48 -0.62 1.74
CA ASN A 803 -5.43 0.02 2.53
C ASN A 803 -4.95 1.28 1.80
N ASP A 804 -4.12 2.08 2.46
CA ASP A 804 -3.57 3.33 1.94
C ASP A 804 -4.67 4.33 1.53
N PRO A 805 -5.30 5.01 2.51
CA PRO A 805 -6.38 5.94 2.23
C PRO A 805 -5.92 7.10 1.35
N ASN A 806 -6.77 7.48 0.39
CA ASN A 806 -6.54 8.63 -0.45
C ASN A 806 -7.11 9.89 0.22
N LEU A 807 -6.21 10.70 0.77
CA LEU A 807 -6.57 11.89 1.56
C LEU A 807 -6.79 13.15 0.71
N GLY A 808 -6.40 13.15 -0.56
CA GLY A 808 -6.54 14.32 -1.43
C GLY A 808 -7.93 14.40 -2.06
N ALA A 809 -8.51 15.59 -2.14
CA ALA A 809 -9.68 15.85 -2.96
C ALA A 809 -9.29 16.37 -4.35
N LEU A 810 -10.14 16.11 -5.35
CA LEU A 810 -10.00 16.63 -6.72
C LEU A 810 -11.28 17.36 -7.13
N LEU A 811 -11.13 18.38 -7.97
CA LEU A 811 -12.24 19.03 -8.66
C LEU A 811 -12.20 18.64 -10.13
N TYR A 812 -13.29 18.09 -10.65
CA TYR A 812 -13.47 17.86 -12.08
C TYR A 812 -14.37 18.96 -12.66
N ASP A 813 -13.84 19.77 -13.57
CA ASP A 813 -14.55 20.83 -14.28
C ASP A 813 -14.83 20.39 -15.75
N PRO A 814 -16.05 19.95 -16.07
CA PRO A 814 -16.40 19.49 -17.42
C PRO A 814 -16.38 20.60 -18.46
N SER A 815 -16.39 21.88 -18.06
CA SER A 815 -16.35 23.03 -18.97
C SER A 815 -14.95 23.31 -19.53
N MET A 816 -13.92 22.77 -18.87
CA MET A 816 -12.54 22.91 -19.31
C MET A 816 -12.22 21.99 -20.50
N PRO A 817 -11.19 22.33 -21.31
CA PRO A 817 -10.72 21.46 -22.38
C PRO A 817 -10.36 20.06 -21.87
N PHE A 818 -10.56 19.05 -22.70
CA PHE A 818 -10.13 17.67 -22.43
C PHE A 818 -8.66 17.62 -21.98
N ASN A 819 -8.36 16.80 -20.96
CA ASN A 819 -7.09 16.71 -20.24
C ASN A 819 -6.70 17.94 -19.39
N GLN A 820 -7.60 18.91 -19.20
CA GLN A 820 -7.40 20.07 -18.31
C GLN A 820 -8.52 20.22 -17.29
N ARG A 821 -9.31 19.15 -17.10
CA ARG A 821 -10.54 19.19 -16.30
C ARG A 821 -10.31 18.90 -14.82
N ILE A 822 -9.15 18.37 -14.43
CA ILE A 822 -8.92 17.94 -13.05
C ILE A 822 -7.98 18.92 -12.35
N SER A 823 -8.45 19.47 -11.22
CA SER A 823 -7.65 20.26 -10.30
C SER A 823 -7.45 19.52 -8.99
N ILE A 824 -6.27 19.61 -8.40
CA ILE A 824 -5.98 19.07 -7.06
C ILE A 824 -6.45 20.10 -6.02
N LEU A 825 -7.21 19.62 -5.04
CA LEU A 825 -7.71 20.42 -3.92
C LEU A 825 -6.95 20.07 -2.63
N ASN A 826 -7.42 20.59 -1.49
CA ASN A 826 -6.83 20.28 -0.19
C ASN A 826 -6.99 18.80 0.20
N THR A 827 -6.15 18.38 1.16
CA THR A 827 -6.23 17.07 1.79
C THR A 827 -7.06 17.10 3.08
N THR A 828 -7.63 15.96 3.46
CA THR A 828 -8.15 15.69 4.81
C THR A 828 -7.10 14.93 5.63
N ILE A 829 -7.27 14.91 6.95
CA ILE A 829 -6.53 14.03 7.88
C ILE A 829 -7.34 12.78 8.26
N VAL A 830 -8.56 12.66 7.76
CA VAL A 830 -9.50 11.59 8.08
C VAL A 830 -9.53 10.59 6.93
N ALA A 831 -9.18 9.34 7.21
CA ALA A 831 -9.33 8.26 6.23
C ALA A 831 -10.82 7.99 6.01
N ARG A 832 -11.28 8.13 4.76
CA ARG A 832 -12.66 7.88 4.35
C ARG A 832 -12.66 6.72 3.35
N LEU A 833 -12.79 5.51 3.86
CA LEU A 833 -12.70 4.25 3.11
C LEU A 833 -14.10 3.68 2.85
N TYR A 834 -14.25 2.35 2.88
CA TYR A 834 -15.51 1.66 2.67
C TYR A 834 -16.63 2.17 3.60
N HIS A 835 -17.82 2.40 3.06
CA HIS A 835 -18.93 3.14 3.71
C HIS A 835 -18.67 4.62 4.02
N SER A 836 -17.73 5.27 3.31
CA SER A 836 -17.69 6.73 3.31
C SER A 836 -18.74 7.31 2.38
N GLU A 837 -19.39 8.39 2.81
CA GLU A 837 -20.43 9.06 2.05
C GLU A 837 -20.17 10.55 1.92
N ALA A 838 -20.68 11.14 0.83
CA ALA A 838 -20.60 12.58 0.62
C ALA A 838 -21.85 13.13 -0.08
N ILE A 839 -22.39 14.25 0.43
CA ILE A 839 -23.65 14.84 -0.04
C ILE A 839 -23.60 16.37 -0.10
N LEU A 840 -24.12 16.96 -1.18
CA LEU A 840 -24.23 18.42 -1.35
C LEU A 840 -25.30 18.99 -0.41
N LEU A 841 -24.94 20.02 0.35
CA LEU A 841 -25.82 20.70 1.31
C LEU A 841 -26.56 21.91 0.69
N PRO A 842 -27.66 22.36 1.30
CA PRO A 842 -28.43 23.51 0.81
C PRO A 842 -27.67 24.83 0.74
N ASP A 843 -26.57 24.98 1.47
CA ASP A 843 -25.73 26.18 1.45
C ASP A 843 -24.58 26.11 0.45
N GLY A 844 -24.50 25.03 -0.33
CA GLY A 844 -23.44 24.80 -1.32
C GLY A 844 -22.18 24.15 -0.75
N ARG A 845 -22.11 23.83 0.55
CA ARG A 845 -21.02 23.00 1.11
C ARG A 845 -21.27 21.52 0.84
N VAL A 846 -20.27 20.66 1.09
CA VAL A 846 -20.41 19.20 0.97
C VAL A 846 -20.18 18.56 2.32
N LEU A 847 -21.14 17.79 2.82
CA LEU A 847 -20.99 16.99 4.03
C LEU A 847 -20.28 15.68 3.65
N VAL A 848 -19.29 15.28 4.45
CA VAL A 848 -18.51 14.04 4.30
C VAL A 848 -18.58 13.25 5.60
N SER A 849 -18.94 11.97 5.52
CA SER A 849 -19.16 11.08 6.66
C SER A 849 -18.64 9.67 6.41
N GLY A 850 -18.68 8.79 7.43
CA GLY A 850 -18.12 7.43 7.36
C GLY A 850 -16.60 7.42 7.51
N SER A 851 -15.87 6.33 7.45
CA SER A 851 -16.14 4.99 6.95
C SER A 851 -16.29 3.96 8.05
N ASP A 852 -16.82 2.79 7.69
CA ASP A 852 -16.75 1.55 8.45
C ASP A 852 -15.99 0.50 7.61
N PRO A 853 -14.65 0.50 7.66
CA PRO A 853 -13.85 -0.47 6.93
C PRO A 853 -13.61 -1.78 7.72
N GLU A 854 -14.13 -1.93 8.95
CA GLU A 854 -13.86 -3.05 9.87
C GLU A 854 -12.36 -3.47 9.91
N SER A 855 -11.47 -2.48 10.09
CA SER A 855 -10.01 -2.68 10.10
C SER A 855 -9.37 -2.27 11.44
N PRO A 856 -8.39 -3.05 11.97
CA PRO A 856 -7.67 -2.66 13.18
C PRO A 856 -6.75 -1.45 12.98
N VAL A 857 -6.39 -1.13 11.72
CA VAL A 857 -5.51 0.00 11.37
C VAL A 857 -6.32 1.28 11.14
N GLN A 858 -7.48 1.16 10.49
CA GLN A 858 -8.40 2.26 10.22
C GLN A 858 -9.72 1.94 10.90
N PRO A 859 -9.96 2.42 12.14
CA PRO A 859 -11.20 2.13 12.85
C PRO A 859 -12.40 2.81 12.17
N GLU A 860 -13.59 2.42 12.61
CA GLU A 860 -14.83 3.14 12.30
C GLU A 860 -14.70 4.66 12.55
N GLU A 861 -15.12 5.45 11.57
CA GLU A 861 -14.95 6.89 11.57
C GLU A 861 -16.29 7.61 11.71
N PHE A 862 -16.52 8.13 12.92
CA PHE A 862 -17.76 8.79 13.33
C PHE A 862 -17.76 10.30 13.12
N ARG A 863 -16.59 10.92 12.89
CA ARG A 863 -16.52 12.38 12.69
C ARG A 863 -17.18 12.72 11.37
N ILE A 864 -17.92 13.80 11.34
CA ILE A 864 -18.46 14.36 10.09
C ILE A 864 -17.66 15.60 9.76
N GLU A 865 -17.22 15.71 8.51
CA GLU A 865 -16.58 16.90 7.98
C GLU A 865 -17.54 17.64 7.06
N VAL A 866 -17.33 18.94 6.92
CA VAL A 866 -17.99 19.73 5.90
C VAL A 866 -16.91 20.38 5.06
N TYR A 867 -16.80 19.94 3.81
CA TYR A 867 -15.93 20.53 2.83
C TYR A 867 -16.52 21.84 2.31
N ILE A 868 -15.68 22.87 2.16
CA ILE A 868 -16.04 24.19 1.65
C ILE A 868 -15.44 24.32 0.25
N PRO A 869 -16.25 24.19 -0.83
CA PRO A 869 -15.74 24.28 -2.19
C PRO A 869 -15.15 25.66 -2.53
N PRO A 870 -14.27 25.74 -3.56
CA PRO A 870 -13.59 26.98 -3.95
C PRO A 870 -14.52 28.17 -4.19
N TYR A 871 -15.75 27.95 -4.63
CA TYR A 871 -16.72 29.02 -4.85
C TYR A 871 -17.25 29.69 -3.56
N LEU A 872 -17.05 29.08 -2.39
CA LEU A 872 -17.39 29.66 -1.07
C LEU A 872 -16.16 30.20 -0.32
N SER A 873 -14.94 29.85 -0.71
CA SER A 873 -13.72 30.24 0.01
C SER A 873 -13.08 31.54 -0.50
N GLN A 874 -13.61 32.14 -1.57
CA GLN A 874 -13.08 33.37 -2.19
C GLN A 874 -13.50 34.68 -1.50
N GLY A 875 -14.23 34.61 -0.38
CA GLY A 875 -14.70 35.80 0.36
C GLY A 875 -15.84 36.56 -0.33
N LEU A 876 -16.48 35.96 -1.34
CA LEU A 876 -17.65 36.50 -2.02
C LEU A 876 -18.92 36.26 -1.20
N THR A 877 -19.83 37.24 -1.19
CA THR A 877 -21.13 37.13 -0.51
C THR A 877 -22.10 36.31 -1.35
N GLN A 878 -22.68 35.25 -0.78
CA GLN A 878 -23.66 34.42 -1.49
C GLN A 878 -24.89 35.25 -1.90
N PRO A 879 -25.39 35.08 -3.14
CA PRO A 879 -26.64 35.71 -3.56
C PRO A 879 -27.84 35.09 -2.83
N SER A 880 -28.99 35.74 -2.93
CA SER A 880 -30.26 35.21 -2.39
C SER A 880 -31.39 35.38 -3.41
N PHE A 881 -32.44 34.57 -3.26
CA PHE A 881 -33.62 34.69 -4.09
C PHE A 881 -34.89 34.30 -3.35
N THR A 882 -36.03 34.72 -3.87
CA THR A 882 -37.35 34.26 -3.41
C THR A 882 -38.07 33.53 -4.52
N ILE A 883 -38.73 32.43 -4.17
CA ILE A 883 -39.57 31.62 -5.05
C ILE A 883 -40.89 31.32 -4.34
N THR A 884 -41.99 31.33 -5.08
CA THR A 884 -43.33 31.05 -4.53
C THR A 884 -43.95 29.77 -5.08
N ASN A 885 -43.68 29.43 -6.34
CA ASN A 885 -44.11 28.17 -6.92
C ASN A 885 -42.94 27.18 -6.92
N THR A 886 -43.06 26.09 -6.18
CA THR A 886 -42.04 25.04 -6.09
C THR A 886 -42.48 23.73 -6.73
N ASP A 887 -43.66 23.67 -7.36
CA ASP A 887 -44.13 22.50 -8.10
C ASP A 887 -44.30 22.85 -9.58
N TRP A 888 -43.41 22.31 -10.41
CA TRP A 888 -43.20 22.73 -11.79
C TRP A 888 -43.62 21.63 -12.76
N ALA A 889 -44.61 21.93 -13.61
CA ALA A 889 -44.83 21.14 -14.81
C ALA A 889 -43.67 21.31 -15.79
N TYR A 890 -43.41 20.32 -16.64
CA TYR A 890 -42.44 20.45 -17.72
C TYR A 890 -42.76 21.65 -18.62
N ASN A 891 -41.74 22.38 -19.08
CA ASN A 891 -41.83 23.64 -19.82
C ASN A 891 -42.57 24.80 -19.11
N SER A 892 -42.98 24.65 -17.86
CA SER A 892 -43.59 25.76 -17.12
C SER A 892 -42.60 26.91 -16.92
N GLN A 893 -43.12 28.12 -16.88
CA GLN A 893 -42.35 29.34 -16.61
C GLN A 893 -42.56 29.73 -15.15
N ASN A 894 -41.47 29.82 -14.38
CA ASN A 894 -41.50 30.04 -12.95
C ASN A 894 -40.67 31.26 -12.58
N THR A 895 -41.26 32.18 -11.83
CA THR A 895 -40.63 33.46 -11.50
C THR A 895 -39.90 33.38 -10.16
N ILE A 896 -38.71 33.96 -10.14
CA ILE A 896 -37.93 34.24 -8.94
C ILE A 896 -37.57 35.74 -8.89
N ILE A 897 -37.29 36.23 -7.69
CA ILE A 897 -36.72 37.56 -7.49
C ILE A 897 -35.34 37.38 -6.86
N VAL A 898 -34.30 37.89 -7.52
CA VAL A 898 -32.90 37.70 -7.12
C VAL A 898 -32.30 38.94 -6.46
N THR A 899 -31.38 38.70 -5.53
CA THR A 899 -30.46 39.70 -4.99
C THR A 899 -29.05 39.21 -5.25
N LEU A 900 -28.34 39.94 -6.12
CA LEU A 900 -26.98 39.67 -6.54
C LEU A 900 -26.04 40.71 -5.90
N HIS A 901 -24.80 40.31 -5.60
CA HIS A 901 -23.81 41.10 -4.88
C HIS A 901 -22.54 41.38 -5.69
N GLN A 902 -22.18 40.49 -6.61
CA GLN A 902 -20.98 40.58 -7.43
C GLN A 902 -21.31 41.01 -8.86
N GLY A 903 -22.28 40.35 -9.49
CA GLY A 903 -22.61 40.50 -10.90
C GLY A 903 -23.99 41.10 -11.16
N THR A 904 -24.50 40.83 -12.36
CA THR A 904 -25.86 41.25 -12.77
C THR A 904 -26.62 40.05 -13.33
N THR A 905 -27.92 40.19 -13.56
CA THR A 905 -28.74 39.11 -14.11
C THR A 905 -28.32 38.63 -15.50
N SER A 906 -27.47 39.38 -16.22
CA SER A 906 -26.91 38.95 -17.51
C SER A 906 -25.74 37.97 -17.39
N THR A 907 -25.10 37.89 -16.21
CA THR A 907 -23.94 37.04 -15.93
C THR A 907 -24.23 35.93 -14.93
N MET A 908 -25.43 35.91 -14.34
CA MET A 908 -25.83 34.88 -13.38
C MET A 908 -26.04 33.54 -14.08
N LYS A 909 -25.97 32.45 -13.32
CA LYS A 909 -26.44 31.13 -13.76
C LYS A 909 -27.55 30.63 -12.84
N VAL A 910 -28.41 29.78 -13.37
CA VAL A 910 -29.43 29.05 -12.62
C VAL A 910 -29.07 27.58 -12.71
N SER A 911 -29.00 26.89 -11.58
CA SER A 911 -28.63 25.48 -11.51
C SER A 911 -29.70 24.70 -10.76
N LEU A 912 -30.01 23.50 -11.27
CA LEU A 912 -30.91 22.53 -10.67
C LEU A 912 -30.11 21.25 -10.43
N ILE A 913 -29.90 20.90 -9.16
CA ILE A 913 -29.23 19.65 -8.75
C ILE A 913 -30.29 18.69 -8.26
N ALA A 914 -30.47 17.55 -8.93
CA ALA A 914 -31.44 16.54 -8.53
C ALA A 914 -31.15 16.02 -7.12
N ALA A 915 -32.19 15.62 -6.40
CA ALA A 915 -32.06 14.97 -5.11
C ALA A 915 -31.29 13.65 -5.26
N THR A 916 -30.30 13.45 -4.38
CA THR A 916 -29.41 12.28 -4.43
C THR A 916 -29.35 11.57 -3.08
N SER A 917 -29.19 10.25 -3.14
CA SER A 917 -28.77 9.43 -2.01
C SER A 917 -27.36 8.92 -2.29
N SER A 918 -26.44 9.12 -1.35
CA SER A 918 -25.07 8.60 -1.42
C SER A 918 -24.98 7.27 -0.68
N THR A 919 -24.47 6.23 -1.33
CA THR A 919 -24.07 4.97 -0.68
C THR A 919 -22.98 4.27 -1.47
N HIS A 920 -21.92 3.75 -0.85
CA HIS A 920 -20.91 2.91 -1.51
C HIS A 920 -20.36 3.52 -2.80
N GLY A 921 -19.99 4.80 -2.80
CA GLY A 921 -19.50 5.51 -4.00
C GLY A 921 -20.59 5.88 -5.03
N ASN A 922 -21.83 5.42 -4.85
CA ASN A 922 -22.96 5.68 -5.74
C ASN A 922 -23.73 6.92 -5.31
N ALA A 923 -23.88 7.88 -6.23
CA ALA A 923 -24.77 9.03 -6.09
C ALA A 923 -26.09 8.76 -6.84
N MET A 924 -26.96 7.93 -6.26
CA MET A 924 -28.22 7.51 -6.91
C MET A 924 -29.14 8.71 -7.13
N GLY A 925 -29.58 8.91 -8.37
CA GLY A 925 -30.41 10.05 -8.80
C GLY A 925 -29.64 11.28 -9.27
N ALA A 926 -28.29 11.28 -9.21
CA ALA A 926 -27.48 12.46 -9.53
C ALA A 926 -27.70 12.99 -10.95
N ARG A 927 -28.08 14.26 -11.04
CA ARG A 927 -28.23 15.01 -12.29
C ARG A 927 -28.09 16.50 -12.05
N THR A 928 -27.34 17.19 -12.92
CA THR A 928 -27.15 18.65 -12.90
C THR A 928 -27.74 19.25 -14.16
N LEU A 929 -28.64 20.21 -14.02
CA LEU A 929 -29.32 20.89 -15.13
C LEU A 929 -29.17 22.41 -15.04
N PHE A 930 -28.84 23.04 -16.15
CA PHE A 930 -28.84 24.50 -16.32
C PHE A 930 -30.03 24.93 -17.21
N PRO A 931 -31.17 25.34 -16.62
CA PRO A 931 -32.35 25.74 -17.38
C PRO A 931 -32.17 27.07 -18.12
N ALA A 932 -32.99 27.27 -19.15
CA ALA A 932 -33.12 28.58 -19.78
C ALA A 932 -33.84 29.54 -18.83
N PHE A 933 -33.42 30.81 -18.81
CA PHE A 933 -34.08 31.85 -18.05
C PHE A 933 -33.99 33.21 -18.78
N SER A 934 -34.85 34.14 -18.39
CA SER A 934 -34.78 35.54 -18.81
C SER A 934 -35.10 36.44 -17.61
N CYS A 935 -34.58 37.67 -17.61
CA CYS A 935 -34.80 38.60 -16.50
C CYS A 935 -35.23 39.98 -16.96
N GLU A 936 -36.12 40.60 -16.19
CA GLU A 936 -36.46 42.02 -16.27
C GLU A 936 -36.10 42.68 -14.93
N GLY A 937 -34.96 43.38 -14.91
CA GLY A 937 -34.36 43.84 -13.66
C GLY A 937 -33.91 42.66 -12.80
N ASN A 938 -34.43 42.58 -11.58
CA ASN A 938 -34.15 41.50 -10.61
C ASN A 938 -35.21 40.39 -10.61
N THR A 939 -36.24 40.51 -11.45
CA THR A 939 -37.27 39.48 -11.60
C THR A 939 -36.88 38.59 -12.77
N CYS A 940 -36.68 37.30 -12.50
CA CYS A 940 -36.25 36.34 -13.50
C CYS A 940 -37.29 35.24 -13.67
N THR A 941 -37.53 34.82 -14.91
CA THR A 941 -38.41 33.73 -15.27
C THR A 941 -37.57 32.56 -15.77
N ILE A 942 -37.61 31.45 -15.04
CA ILE A 942 -36.94 30.19 -15.37
C ILE A 942 -37.92 29.30 -16.14
N THR A 943 -37.45 28.69 -17.23
CA THR A 943 -38.20 27.66 -17.95
C THR A 943 -37.80 26.29 -17.44
N ALA A 944 -38.74 25.54 -16.87
CA ALA A 944 -38.51 24.17 -16.40
C ALA A 944 -38.03 23.26 -17.56
N PRO A 945 -37.26 22.19 -17.26
CA PRO A 945 -36.86 21.19 -18.26
C PRO A 945 -38.03 20.70 -19.11
N PRO A 946 -37.77 20.30 -20.38
CA PRO A 946 -38.85 20.14 -21.35
C PRO A 946 -39.64 18.83 -21.21
N ASN A 947 -39.06 17.79 -20.60
CA ASN A 947 -39.67 16.47 -20.48
C ASN A 947 -38.93 15.58 -19.46
N ALA A 948 -39.52 14.40 -19.22
CA ALA A 948 -39.03 13.38 -18.30
C ALA A 948 -37.74 12.66 -18.72
N PHE A 949 -37.28 12.82 -19.97
CA PHE A 949 -36.04 12.20 -20.46
C PHE A 949 -34.83 13.09 -20.15
N VAL A 950 -35.01 14.41 -20.20
CA VAL A 950 -34.01 15.38 -19.73
C VAL A 950 -33.94 15.39 -18.20
N SER A 951 -35.10 15.42 -17.55
CA SER A 951 -35.25 15.46 -16.09
C SER A 951 -36.33 14.49 -15.69
N PRO A 952 -35.99 13.24 -15.30
CA PRO A 952 -36.98 12.34 -14.68
C PRO A 952 -37.75 13.06 -13.56
N PRO A 953 -39.03 12.70 -13.34
CA PRO A 953 -39.84 13.34 -12.31
C PRO A 953 -39.13 13.28 -10.95
N GLY A 954 -39.05 14.40 -10.24
CA GLY A 954 -38.34 14.43 -8.96
C GLY A 954 -38.03 15.81 -8.42
N TRP A 955 -37.39 15.82 -7.26
CA TRP A 955 -37.01 17.01 -6.50
C TRP A 955 -35.61 17.48 -6.85
N HIS A 956 -35.42 18.80 -6.92
CA HIS A 956 -34.16 19.44 -7.28
C HIS A 956 -33.87 20.61 -6.33
N GLN A 957 -32.60 20.75 -5.94
CA GLN A 957 -32.09 21.97 -5.32
C GLN A 957 -31.89 23.04 -6.41
N LEU A 958 -32.66 24.12 -6.33
CA LEU A 958 -32.51 25.31 -7.17
C LEU A 958 -31.49 26.26 -6.55
N PHE A 959 -30.37 26.48 -7.24
CA PHE A 959 -29.33 27.43 -6.89
C PHE A 959 -29.29 28.59 -7.89
N ILE A 960 -29.04 29.80 -7.39
CA ILE A 960 -28.71 30.98 -8.19
C ILE A 960 -27.24 31.29 -7.98
N LEU A 961 -26.47 31.36 -9.06
CA LEU A 961 -25.05 31.63 -9.01
C LEU A 961 -24.77 33.06 -9.46
N ASP A 962 -24.07 33.80 -8.61
CA ASP A 962 -23.54 35.12 -8.90
C ASP A 962 -22.03 35.03 -9.09
N GLY A 963 -21.61 35.02 -10.36
CA GLY A 963 -20.27 34.54 -10.70
C GLY A 963 -20.13 33.05 -10.33
N PRO A 964 -19.06 32.65 -9.60
CA PRO A 964 -18.90 31.27 -9.16
C PRO A 964 -19.76 30.93 -7.93
N THR A 965 -20.21 31.93 -7.16
CA THR A 965 -20.76 31.72 -5.81
C THR A 965 -22.26 31.40 -5.85
N PRO A 966 -22.70 30.24 -5.31
CA PRO A 966 -24.10 29.87 -5.26
C PRO A 966 -24.83 30.50 -4.07
N SER A 967 -26.13 30.72 -4.23
CA SER A 967 -27.06 31.02 -3.13
C SER A 967 -27.22 29.83 -2.18
N HIS A 968 -27.96 30.01 -1.09
CA HIS A 968 -28.66 28.86 -0.50
C HIS A 968 -29.70 28.33 -1.49
N SER A 969 -29.94 27.03 -1.52
CA SER A 969 -30.92 26.42 -2.42
C SER A 969 -32.35 26.56 -1.91
N ALA A 970 -33.30 26.40 -2.84
CA ALA A 970 -34.68 26.08 -2.54
C ALA A 970 -35.04 24.78 -3.26
N TRP A 971 -35.89 23.94 -2.65
CA TRP A 971 -36.37 22.73 -3.31
C TRP A 971 -37.47 23.04 -4.30
N VAL A 972 -37.36 22.47 -5.51
CA VAL A 972 -38.39 22.50 -6.55
C VAL A 972 -38.66 21.08 -7.05
N ARG A 973 -39.94 20.73 -7.18
CA ARG A 973 -40.40 19.49 -7.77
C ARG A 973 -40.66 19.70 -9.25
N ILE A 974 -40.16 18.81 -10.09
CA ILE A 974 -40.28 18.90 -11.55
C ILE A 974 -40.96 17.64 -12.07
N GLY A 975 -42.00 17.81 -12.90
CA GLY A 975 -42.67 16.70 -13.59
C GLY A 975 -43.81 16.04 -12.82
N GLY A 976 -44.07 16.48 -11.57
CA GLY A 976 -45.10 15.91 -10.71
C GLY A 976 -44.87 14.42 -10.39
N ASP A 977 -45.95 13.69 -10.12
CA ASP A 977 -45.92 12.26 -9.83
C ASP A 977 -46.76 11.46 -10.85
N PRO A 978 -46.21 11.17 -12.06
CA PRO A 978 -46.96 10.51 -13.12
C PRO A 978 -47.26 9.03 -12.85
N ALA A 979 -46.55 8.38 -11.92
CA ALA A 979 -46.80 7.01 -11.52
C ALA A 979 -47.81 6.91 -10.36
N GLU A 980 -48.29 8.04 -9.85
CA GLU A 980 -49.12 8.15 -8.66
C GLU A 980 -48.49 7.45 -7.44
N ILE A 981 -47.15 7.46 -7.34
CA ILE A 981 -46.42 6.76 -6.29
C ILE A 981 -46.71 7.35 -4.90
N GLY A 982 -47.10 8.62 -4.81
CA GLY A 982 -47.54 9.30 -3.60
C GLY A 982 -48.83 8.74 -2.99
N ASN A 983 -49.59 7.95 -3.77
CA ASN A 983 -50.73 7.16 -3.29
C ASN A 983 -50.34 5.70 -2.97
N TRP A 984 -49.06 5.33 -3.14
CA TRP A 984 -48.53 3.99 -2.88
C TRP A 984 -47.56 3.98 -1.68
N PRO A 985 -47.57 2.91 -0.87
CA PRO A 985 -48.55 1.82 -0.88
C PRO A 985 -49.88 2.24 -0.22
N ASP A 986 -51.00 1.69 -0.70
CA ASP A 986 -52.33 1.93 -0.12
C ASP A 986 -52.60 0.93 1.02
N PHE A 987 -51.76 1.02 2.06
CA PHE A 987 -51.89 0.23 3.29
C PHE A 987 -51.99 1.15 4.51
N PRO A 988 -52.74 0.78 5.57
CA PRO A 988 -53.02 1.67 6.70
C PRO A 988 -51.81 2.09 7.55
N ASP A 989 -50.70 1.37 7.45
CA ASP A 989 -49.45 1.56 8.17
C ASP A 989 -48.40 2.38 7.40
N PHE A 990 -48.72 2.81 6.17
CA PHE A 990 -47.89 3.71 5.38
C PHE A 990 -48.57 5.05 5.15
N THR A 991 -47.78 6.11 5.17
CA THR A 991 -48.22 7.46 4.88
C THR A 991 -48.23 7.70 3.37
N VAL A 992 -49.39 8.11 2.86
CA VAL A 992 -49.59 8.55 1.48
C VAL A 992 -49.62 10.09 1.43
N PRO A 993 -48.51 10.77 1.06
CA PRO A 993 -48.46 12.23 1.00
C PRO A 993 -49.30 12.80 -0.16
N GLY A 994 -49.62 11.98 -1.16
CA GLY A 994 -50.32 12.38 -2.38
C GLY A 994 -49.40 12.73 -3.54
N VAL A 995 -50.04 13.01 -4.68
CA VAL A 995 -49.39 13.21 -5.98
C VAL A 995 -48.96 14.63 -6.27
#